data_AF-A0A0D6Q192-F1
#
_entry.id   AF-A0A0D6Q192-F1
#
_cell.length_a   1.000
_cell.length_b   1.000
_cell.length_c   1.000
_cell.angle_alpha   90.00
_cell.angle_beta   90.00
_cell.angle_gamma   90.00
#
_symmetry.space_group_name_H-M   'P 1'
#
loop_
_entity.id
_entity.type
_entity.pdbx_description
1 polymer ?
#
loop_
_entity_poly.entity_id
_entity_poly.type
_entity_poly.pdbx_seq_one_letter_code
_entity_poly.pdbx_strand_id
1 'polypeptide(L)'
;MPNKTHIQAGFQAEGQFSIPPAIADQIKAEAAAAILDIARAVLPSDYQPHRPKNGSVDFARKHDGRTYTATTSGQYAGWVKDWRGRNMDAVALVQQYAGADSYADALHWLSDFLRIDTGLHRSEADRQELEAKAAANAQARAAEREAQDRLQAEQNARTKKQHREFAARWWGETEEIRPGSLADRYLVEWRSIPRPVEGWPSSVLRFHPKENALAVGLVDVRGKVQSAQRIYLDNRTGQKRTDIAKKMLPGSSKGLFFKLPARITVAIDVDRTINTFPIAATEGPETALSVWIASGIETWASIGAGADITPPTKRPILHCRDDDEEEGPAWNAAEKAAIRWGKEGHAVLAVWPYDQRRQDKSDLNDLLQTEGIGAVRLRLKEALDEYGRRIASLPKLPSADEARSILDQQIKLQVDGGYAVERSKLFTVGAGIGKTEAALRRVLQSHEAALTIHEDSEDATIPAPIVLSVPYHGLADEALERVRRISPNLTVRIWKGRAQQLPVPMCANLEEVDAIQEAGLSATERLCRGSCTKKDGCPYVKQMEQKADVWIITHACLFLPKPKAIRRPSFLILDEVTLDGAITGTSDAAHRSVNSILLPTTKQQNAPEDVRQKFMGFTLAEVENRASRIVAMLERAAEELERGTTCHLSRATIEQHFDLAGLENGLPEVEQAIQWMTPDDKGHPDFQIDRVKERTPILKALGRLAALMREMKRCLSEGLEATPRISFFWDEENVLRYRLTGCRSIHKHWIGPDENDQTPVILLDATPNLPLIRHFFPNLALGSDVQAATPHARFVWMQGKFWHGITQKNAIEQHRNGRKGKEHAQSIEGLRWTLWRHWLTAGCKPMLAVFSKALHDYLDEQEHKKSGFLPPGCELAHQGATRGRNSWETVRTVLIFGRMLPSVEPIEMTAEAMTGRPIQRIEKKKLGPDGTAEASHFHIIEKDRILPNGRIVSVKHYHHPDPVADGFLQAMVAGEAIQAAARGRAVNRTSDNPLEVFVYADTYAADMPLDDVQEATGPTAWDQMALSIAMETGQASDLSPILISSPTDAAKAYPRIWSTPKAAERGFDAGNHRPPNSYNNISIGIRGSVDWDAFSSLEGFTLARYQPEGARQKPRLAWVPIGQEIGFQSWIEQALCCDVRVEWVEVPQPDPTPPEPSKPIRSPAMDCILPDKQPAFPSWIIGGIERTDFPSSYLRFLERSGTKPTVYSSFFGQCEAAFGHGLGAEDENDDPALAWVMGLPAHPFSLRNLEEGMNGH
;
A
#
# COMPACT_ATOMS: atom_id res chain seq x y z
N MET A 1 -24.08 -20.13 -60.66
CA MET A 1 -25.46 -20.36 -60.15
C MET A 1 -25.38 -21.30 -58.96
N PRO A 2 -26.36 -21.32 -58.03
CA PRO A 2 -27.65 -20.63 -58.08
C PRO A 2 -27.80 -19.43 -57.12
N ASN A 3 -28.77 -18.58 -57.47
CA ASN A 3 -29.64 -17.77 -56.61
C ASN A 3 -29.06 -17.08 -55.38
N LYS A 4 -28.57 -15.84 -55.57
CA LYS A 4 -28.92 -14.78 -54.61
C LYS A 4 -30.43 -14.52 -54.73
N THR A 5 -31.24 -14.97 -53.79
CA THR A 5 -32.63 -14.50 -53.65
C THR A 5 -32.62 -13.06 -53.17
N HIS A 6 -32.55 -12.12 -54.11
CA HIS A 6 -33.03 -10.76 -53.84
C HIS A 6 -34.52 -10.86 -53.51
N ILE A 7 -34.88 -10.59 -52.26
CA ILE A 7 -36.27 -10.32 -51.91
C ILE A 7 -36.55 -8.91 -52.44
N GLN A 8 -36.98 -8.84 -53.70
CA GLN A 8 -37.67 -7.66 -54.20
C GLN A 8 -39.01 -7.58 -53.46
N ALA A 9 -39.08 -6.72 -52.44
CA ALA A 9 -40.35 -6.32 -51.87
C ALA A 9 -41.15 -5.60 -52.97
N GLY A 10 -42.22 -6.23 -53.44
CA GLY A 10 -43.07 -5.67 -54.49
C GLY A 10 -43.75 -4.39 -54.04
N PHE A 11 -43.76 -3.37 -54.90
CA PHE A 11 -44.61 -2.20 -54.72
C PHE A 11 -46.07 -2.60 -54.90
N GLN A 12 -46.88 -2.48 -53.84
CA GLN A 12 -48.06 -1.60 -53.80
C GLN A 12 -48.78 -1.76 -52.47
N ALA A 13 -48.77 -0.71 -51.67
CA ALA A 13 -49.70 -0.52 -50.56
C ALA A 13 -50.43 0.79 -50.80
N GLU A 14 -51.62 0.73 -51.41
CA GLU A 14 -52.52 1.88 -51.58
C GLU A 14 -53.18 2.19 -50.23
N GLY A 15 -52.36 2.71 -49.30
CA GLY A 15 -52.76 3.23 -48.01
C GLY A 15 -52.80 4.75 -48.03
N GLN A 16 -53.71 5.33 -47.23
CA GLN A 16 -54.07 6.75 -47.19
C GLN A 16 -52.91 7.72 -46.79
N PHE A 17 -51.72 7.19 -46.47
CA PHE A 17 -50.53 7.92 -46.03
C PHE A 17 -49.24 7.44 -46.74
N SER A 18 -49.31 7.11 -48.02
CA SER A 18 -48.13 6.72 -48.83
C SER A 18 -47.21 7.92 -49.08
N ILE A 19 -46.01 7.94 -48.48
CA ILE A 19 -45.00 8.99 -48.70
C ILE A 19 -44.52 8.95 -50.16
N PRO A 20 -44.50 10.09 -50.89
CA PRO A 20 -44.00 10.14 -52.26
C PRO A 20 -42.55 9.63 -52.40
N PRO A 21 -42.20 8.84 -53.43
CA PRO A 21 -40.87 8.22 -53.55
C PRO A 21 -39.69 9.19 -53.43
N ALA A 22 -39.78 10.39 -54.01
CA ALA A 22 -38.73 11.40 -53.90
C ALA A 22 -38.50 11.88 -52.45
N ILE A 23 -39.57 12.02 -51.66
CA ILE A 23 -39.50 12.37 -50.23
C ILE A 23 -39.00 11.15 -49.43
N ALA A 24 -39.42 9.93 -49.77
CA ALA A 24 -38.93 8.71 -49.14
C ALA A 24 -37.41 8.51 -49.34
N ASP A 25 -36.86 8.88 -50.50
CA ASP A 25 -35.43 8.82 -50.76
C ASP A 25 -34.65 9.99 -50.11
N GLN A 26 -35.25 11.18 -49.98
CA GLN A 26 -34.72 12.26 -49.14
C GLN A 26 -34.61 11.82 -47.67
N ILE A 27 -35.68 11.25 -47.10
CA ILE A 27 -35.72 10.73 -45.72
C ILE A 27 -34.59 9.72 -45.49
N LYS A 28 -34.34 8.80 -46.43
CA LYS A 28 -33.21 7.85 -46.32
C LYS A 28 -31.86 8.54 -46.35
N ALA A 29 -31.66 9.53 -47.22
CA ALA A 29 -30.39 10.23 -47.35
C ALA A 29 -30.04 11.01 -46.07
N GLU A 30 -31.02 11.72 -45.51
CA GLU A 30 -30.87 12.43 -44.24
C GLU A 30 -30.75 11.47 -43.05
N ALA A 31 -31.49 10.36 -43.05
CA ALA A 31 -31.35 9.30 -42.03
C ALA A 31 -29.99 8.60 -42.06
N ALA A 32 -29.37 8.44 -43.23
CA ALA A 32 -28.01 7.93 -43.36
C ALA A 32 -26.98 8.91 -42.77
N ALA A 33 -27.17 10.21 -42.94
CA ALA A 33 -26.32 11.22 -42.29
C ALA A 33 -26.53 11.23 -40.76
N ALA A 34 -27.77 11.09 -40.29
CA ALA A 34 -28.15 11.12 -38.88
C ALA A 34 -28.07 9.76 -38.15
N ILE A 35 -27.47 8.73 -38.77
CA ILE A 35 -27.54 7.33 -38.29
C ILE A 35 -27.08 7.13 -36.83
N LEU A 36 -26.13 7.95 -36.36
CA LEU A 36 -25.63 7.88 -34.99
C LEU A 36 -26.67 8.31 -33.95
N ASP A 37 -27.45 9.34 -34.25
CA ASP A 37 -28.47 9.89 -33.35
C ASP A 37 -29.78 9.11 -33.43
N ILE A 38 -30.11 8.57 -34.60
CA ILE A 38 -31.16 7.55 -34.75
C ILE A 38 -30.79 6.31 -33.90
N ALA A 39 -29.55 5.82 -33.98
CA ALA A 39 -29.09 4.70 -33.16
C ALA A 39 -29.17 5.00 -31.65
N ARG A 40 -28.85 6.22 -31.20
CA ARG A 40 -29.05 6.66 -29.82
C ARG A 40 -30.51 6.69 -29.39
N ALA A 41 -31.42 7.04 -30.29
CA ALA A 41 -32.85 7.16 -30.01
C ALA A 41 -33.58 5.81 -29.96
N VAL A 42 -33.19 4.84 -30.81
CA VAL A 42 -33.94 3.57 -30.96
C VAL A 42 -33.27 2.36 -30.30
N LEU A 43 -31.95 2.36 -30.08
CA LEU A 43 -31.33 1.27 -29.33
C LEU A 43 -31.72 1.36 -27.84
N PRO A 44 -31.95 0.22 -27.15
CA PRO A 44 -32.28 0.23 -25.72
C PRO A 44 -31.23 0.95 -24.88
N SER A 45 -31.67 1.73 -23.88
CA SER A 45 -30.84 2.65 -23.10
C SER A 45 -29.75 2.00 -22.24
N ASP A 46 -29.67 0.68 -22.19
CA ASP A 46 -28.58 -0.07 -21.56
C ASP A 46 -27.43 -0.48 -22.53
N TYR A 47 -27.57 -0.15 -23.82
CA TYR A 47 -26.48 -0.13 -24.79
C TYR A 47 -25.81 1.24 -24.82
N GLN A 48 -24.68 1.39 -24.14
CA GLN A 48 -23.99 2.68 -24.03
C GLN A 48 -22.96 2.86 -25.16
N PRO A 49 -22.84 4.07 -25.75
CA PRO A 49 -21.83 4.36 -26.76
C PRO A 49 -20.43 4.44 -26.12
N HIS A 50 -19.49 3.67 -26.64
CA HIS A 50 -18.08 3.73 -26.29
C HIS A 50 -17.31 4.69 -27.21
N ARG A 51 -16.05 5.01 -26.85
CA ARG A 51 -15.21 5.97 -27.59
C ARG A 51 -15.19 5.67 -29.10
N PRO A 52 -15.41 6.68 -29.97
CA PRO A 52 -15.38 6.46 -31.41
C PRO A 52 -14.01 5.97 -31.88
N LYS A 53 -14.01 5.06 -32.85
CA LYS A 53 -12.82 4.64 -33.59
C LYS A 53 -13.04 4.93 -35.07
N ASN A 54 -12.15 5.71 -35.69
CA ASN A 54 -12.04 5.89 -37.14
C ASN A 54 -13.38 6.07 -37.88
N GLY A 55 -14.27 6.94 -37.39
CA GLY A 55 -15.58 7.19 -38.04
C GLY A 55 -16.67 6.17 -37.71
N SER A 56 -16.57 5.44 -36.59
CA SER A 56 -17.65 4.62 -36.05
C SER A 56 -17.77 4.69 -34.52
N VAL A 57 -18.93 4.34 -34.00
CA VAL A 57 -19.26 4.31 -32.56
C VAL A 57 -19.84 2.94 -32.21
N ASP A 58 -19.21 2.26 -31.24
CA ASP A 58 -19.68 0.98 -30.70
C ASP A 58 -20.64 1.19 -29.53
N PHE A 59 -21.91 0.85 -29.72
CA PHE A 59 -22.91 0.74 -28.66
C PHE A 59 -22.83 -0.66 -28.05
N ALA A 60 -22.47 -0.76 -26.77
CA ALA A 60 -22.25 -2.05 -26.11
C ALA A 60 -22.96 -2.15 -24.77
N ARG A 61 -23.35 -3.38 -24.42
CA ARG A 61 -23.96 -3.72 -23.15
C ARG A 61 -22.98 -4.54 -22.31
N LYS A 62 -22.62 -4.03 -21.13
CA LYS A 62 -21.45 -4.46 -20.31
C LYS A 62 -21.26 -5.97 -20.02
N HIS A 63 -22.28 -6.81 -20.24
CA HIS A 63 -22.25 -8.24 -19.90
C HIS A 63 -22.80 -9.17 -21.02
N ASP A 64 -23.18 -8.63 -22.18
CA ASP A 64 -23.87 -9.40 -23.24
C ASP A 64 -22.89 -9.90 -24.33
N GLY A 65 -21.73 -9.25 -24.48
CA GLY A 65 -20.82 -9.45 -25.62
C GLY A 65 -21.36 -8.92 -26.96
N ARG A 66 -22.65 -8.53 -26.99
CA ARG A 66 -23.35 -7.94 -28.13
C ARG A 66 -22.98 -6.45 -28.26
N THR A 67 -22.47 -6.07 -29.42
CA THR A 67 -22.16 -4.69 -29.82
C THR A 67 -22.95 -4.30 -31.08
N TYR A 68 -23.27 -3.01 -31.22
CA TYR A 68 -23.79 -2.42 -32.45
C TYR A 68 -22.86 -1.29 -32.88
N THR A 69 -22.26 -1.39 -34.07
CA THR A 69 -21.31 -0.40 -34.58
C THR A 69 -22.01 0.52 -35.57
N ALA A 70 -22.36 1.73 -35.15
CA ALA A 70 -22.89 2.77 -36.04
C ALA A 70 -21.72 3.45 -36.77
N THR A 71 -21.77 3.50 -38.09
CA THR A 71 -20.66 4.02 -38.92
C THR A 71 -21.05 5.34 -39.58
N THR A 72 -20.24 6.37 -39.38
CA THR A 72 -20.49 7.75 -39.84
C THR A 72 -19.54 8.20 -40.96
N SER A 73 -18.50 7.44 -41.30
CA SER A 73 -17.67 7.70 -42.48
C SER A 73 -17.12 6.42 -43.14
N GLY A 74 -16.67 6.54 -44.40
CA GLY A 74 -16.19 5.40 -45.21
C GLY A 74 -17.30 4.62 -45.90
N GLN A 75 -16.97 3.43 -46.42
CA GLN A 75 -17.85 2.62 -47.28
C GLN A 75 -19.18 2.18 -46.62
N TYR A 76 -19.25 2.19 -45.29
CA TYR A 76 -20.45 1.83 -44.53
C TYR A 76 -21.08 3.01 -43.78
N ALA A 77 -20.75 4.25 -44.16
CA ALA A 77 -21.42 5.44 -43.63
C ALA A 77 -22.96 5.33 -43.80
N GLY A 78 -23.71 5.61 -42.74
CA GLY A 78 -25.18 5.45 -42.72
C GLY A 78 -25.69 4.08 -42.33
N TRP A 79 -24.82 3.15 -41.92
CA TRP A 79 -25.20 1.80 -41.51
C TRP A 79 -24.87 1.52 -40.04
N VAL A 80 -25.72 0.73 -39.39
CA VAL A 80 -25.44 0.09 -38.09
C VAL A 80 -25.18 -1.39 -38.32
N LYS A 81 -23.99 -1.87 -37.93
CA LYS A 81 -23.65 -3.28 -37.94
C LYS A 81 -24.00 -3.93 -36.61
N ASP A 82 -24.78 -5.01 -36.61
CA ASP A 82 -25.10 -5.78 -35.40
C ASP A 82 -24.00 -6.77 -34.99
N TRP A 83 -24.12 -7.29 -33.77
CA TRP A 83 -23.24 -8.31 -33.18
C TRP A 83 -23.23 -9.66 -33.92
N ARG A 84 -24.19 -9.90 -34.81
CA ARG A 84 -24.24 -11.07 -35.72
C ARG A 84 -23.51 -10.78 -37.04
N GLY A 85 -22.96 -9.57 -37.20
CA GLY A 85 -22.24 -9.10 -38.38
C GLY A 85 -23.13 -8.53 -39.48
N ARG A 86 -24.43 -8.37 -39.26
CA ARG A 86 -25.40 -7.89 -40.25
C ARG A 86 -25.41 -6.36 -40.28
N ASN A 87 -25.28 -5.75 -41.46
CA ASN A 87 -25.47 -4.32 -41.63
C ASN A 87 -26.97 -4.01 -41.79
N MET A 88 -27.44 -2.96 -41.12
CA MET A 88 -28.80 -2.43 -41.19
C MET A 88 -28.74 -0.94 -41.54
N ASP A 89 -29.63 -0.46 -42.39
CA ASP A 89 -29.84 0.96 -42.61
C ASP A 89 -30.76 1.55 -41.52
N ALA A 90 -31.00 2.86 -41.56
CA ALA A 90 -31.89 3.52 -40.61
C ALA A 90 -33.32 2.93 -40.62
N VAL A 91 -33.83 2.52 -41.79
CA VAL A 91 -35.18 1.96 -41.93
C VAL A 91 -35.28 0.60 -41.23
N ALA A 92 -34.36 -0.33 -41.50
CA ALA A 92 -34.32 -1.63 -40.85
C ALA A 92 -34.03 -1.53 -39.34
N LEU A 93 -33.21 -0.56 -38.92
CA LEU A 93 -32.94 -0.25 -37.52
C LEU A 93 -34.21 0.21 -36.78
N VAL A 94 -34.97 1.14 -37.37
CA VAL A 94 -36.26 1.64 -36.86
C VAL A 94 -37.31 0.52 -36.83
N GLN A 95 -37.42 -0.29 -37.89
CA GLN A 95 -38.30 -1.47 -37.90
C GLN A 95 -37.95 -2.50 -36.82
N GLN A 96 -36.65 -2.73 -36.54
CA GLN A 96 -36.22 -3.75 -35.59
C GLN A 96 -36.33 -3.28 -34.12
N TYR A 97 -36.26 -1.96 -33.84
CA TYR A 97 -36.16 -1.41 -32.48
C TYR A 97 -37.15 -0.31 -32.08
N ALA A 98 -37.59 0.56 -33.00
CA ALA A 98 -38.56 1.62 -32.70
C ALA A 98 -40.03 1.15 -32.79
N GLY A 99 -40.27 -0.12 -33.13
CA GLY A 99 -41.61 -0.71 -33.19
C GLY A 99 -42.41 -0.41 -34.46
N ALA A 100 -41.77 0.10 -35.53
CA ALA A 100 -42.43 0.27 -36.82
C ALA A 100 -42.71 -1.07 -37.50
N ASP A 101 -43.98 -1.39 -37.72
CA ASP A 101 -44.42 -2.69 -38.27
C ASP A 101 -44.33 -2.78 -39.80
N SER A 102 -44.29 -1.64 -40.51
CA SER A 102 -44.18 -1.59 -41.97
C SER A 102 -43.00 -0.73 -42.44
N TYR A 103 -42.68 -0.79 -43.75
CA TYR A 103 -41.69 0.08 -44.37
C TYR A 103 -42.18 1.54 -44.45
N ALA A 104 -43.48 1.76 -44.62
CA ALA A 104 -44.06 3.10 -44.60
C ALA A 104 -43.98 3.72 -43.20
N ASP A 105 -44.29 2.97 -42.14
CA ASP A 105 -44.26 3.51 -40.78
C ASP A 105 -42.84 3.80 -40.29
N ALA A 106 -41.84 3.05 -40.77
CA ALA A 106 -40.45 3.37 -40.50
C ALA A 106 -39.99 4.66 -41.21
N LEU A 107 -40.49 4.94 -42.42
CA LEU A 107 -40.25 6.22 -43.09
C LEU A 107 -41.00 7.38 -42.39
N HIS A 108 -42.23 7.17 -41.93
CA HIS A 108 -42.98 8.17 -41.14
C HIS A 108 -42.30 8.49 -39.81
N TRP A 109 -41.79 7.47 -39.10
CA TRP A 109 -40.99 7.66 -37.89
C TRP A 109 -39.71 8.46 -38.18
N LEU A 110 -39.01 8.15 -39.28
CA LEU A 110 -37.81 8.88 -39.69
C LEU A 110 -38.11 10.32 -40.12
N SER A 111 -39.23 10.60 -40.80
CA SER A 111 -39.61 11.97 -41.13
C SER A 111 -39.98 12.80 -39.91
N ASP A 112 -40.71 12.22 -38.94
CA ASP A 112 -41.02 12.91 -37.68
C ASP A 112 -39.75 13.16 -36.85
N PHE A 113 -38.81 12.19 -36.80
CA PHE A 113 -37.52 12.33 -36.11
C PHE A 113 -36.60 13.38 -36.74
N LEU A 114 -36.52 13.41 -38.08
CA LEU A 114 -35.68 14.34 -38.85
C LEU A 114 -36.36 15.70 -39.11
N ARG A 115 -37.65 15.82 -38.82
CA ARG A 115 -38.51 17.00 -39.10
C ARG A 115 -38.65 17.32 -40.60
N ILE A 116 -38.68 16.27 -41.43
CA ILE A 116 -38.91 16.38 -42.87
C ILE A 116 -40.42 16.39 -43.11
N ASP A 117 -40.95 17.47 -43.68
CA ASP A 117 -42.37 17.53 -44.04
C ASP A 117 -42.69 16.58 -45.20
N THR A 118 -43.66 15.68 -45.00
CA THR A 118 -44.11 14.70 -45.98
C THR A 118 -45.39 15.11 -46.70
N GLY A 119 -46.00 16.25 -46.33
CA GLY A 119 -47.31 16.70 -46.83
C GLY A 119 -48.49 15.85 -46.33
N LEU A 120 -48.27 14.99 -45.33
CA LEU A 120 -49.24 14.00 -44.84
C LEU A 120 -49.51 14.20 -43.34
N HIS A 121 -50.47 15.06 -43.00
CA HIS A 121 -50.88 15.26 -41.61
C HIS A 121 -51.63 14.04 -41.04
N ARG A 122 -50.95 13.29 -40.16
CA ARG A 122 -51.57 12.36 -39.19
C ARG A 122 -52.14 13.16 -37.99
N SER A 123 -53.23 12.69 -37.39
CA SER A 123 -53.80 13.32 -36.20
C SER A 123 -53.05 12.93 -34.91
N GLU A 124 -53.30 13.69 -33.84
CA GLU A 124 -52.78 13.41 -32.48
C GLU A 124 -53.15 11.98 -32.02
N ALA A 125 -54.36 11.52 -32.36
CA ALA A 125 -54.87 10.20 -32.00
C ALA A 125 -54.16 9.08 -32.79
N ASP A 126 -53.91 9.29 -34.09
CA ASP A 126 -53.19 8.31 -34.92
C ASP A 126 -51.76 8.07 -34.40
N ARG A 127 -51.08 9.14 -33.96
CA ARG A 127 -49.76 9.06 -33.32
C ARG A 127 -49.82 8.27 -32.01
N GLN A 128 -50.76 8.57 -31.12
CA GLN A 128 -50.90 7.87 -29.84
C GLN A 128 -51.24 6.38 -30.00
N GLU A 129 -52.07 6.01 -30.99
CA GLU A 129 -52.36 4.59 -31.26
C GLU A 129 -51.12 3.84 -31.80
N LEU A 130 -50.33 4.49 -32.65
CA LEU A 130 -49.07 3.92 -33.15
C LEU A 130 -48.01 3.79 -32.05
N GLU A 131 -47.86 4.77 -31.16
CA GLU A 131 -46.96 4.67 -30.00
C GLU A 131 -47.37 3.53 -29.06
N ALA A 132 -48.67 3.37 -28.78
CA ALA A 132 -49.18 2.27 -27.97
C ALA A 132 -48.92 0.89 -28.61
N LYS A 133 -49.12 0.76 -29.93
CA LYS A 133 -48.79 -0.46 -30.69
C LYS A 133 -47.29 -0.75 -30.71
N ALA A 134 -46.45 0.26 -30.97
CA ALA A 134 -45.00 0.15 -30.96
C ALA A 134 -44.47 -0.30 -29.59
N ALA A 135 -45.01 0.27 -28.49
CA ALA A 135 -44.65 -0.13 -27.13
C ALA A 135 -45.05 -1.58 -26.82
N ALA A 136 -46.24 -2.03 -27.22
CA ALA A 136 -46.69 -3.40 -27.07
C ALA A 136 -45.81 -4.39 -27.88
N ASN A 137 -45.50 -4.06 -29.13
CA ASN A 137 -44.65 -4.88 -30.00
C ASN A 137 -43.19 -4.92 -29.52
N ALA A 138 -42.68 -3.84 -28.93
CA ALA A 138 -41.37 -3.80 -28.29
C ALA A 138 -41.33 -4.72 -27.05
N GLN A 139 -42.37 -4.73 -26.20
CA GLN A 139 -42.47 -5.65 -25.07
C GLN A 139 -42.57 -7.12 -25.52
N ALA A 140 -43.38 -7.42 -26.55
CA ALA A 140 -43.49 -8.76 -27.11
C ALA A 140 -42.14 -9.28 -27.64
N ARG A 141 -41.42 -8.46 -28.43
CA ARG A 141 -40.08 -8.81 -28.94
C ARG A 141 -39.02 -8.89 -27.83
N ALA A 142 -39.18 -8.18 -26.71
CA ALA A 142 -38.31 -8.34 -25.55
C ALA A 142 -38.53 -9.68 -24.83
N ALA A 143 -39.80 -10.08 -24.62
CA ALA A 143 -40.15 -11.38 -24.05
C ALA A 143 -39.70 -12.55 -24.94
N GLU A 144 -39.79 -12.40 -26.27
CA GLU A 144 -39.27 -13.38 -27.24
C GLU A 144 -37.74 -13.52 -27.14
N ARG A 145 -37.01 -12.40 -27.02
CA ARG A 145 -35.54 -12.42 -26.82
C ARG A 145 -35.15 -13.13 -25.53
N GLU A 146 -35.86 -12.89 -24.42
CA GLU A 146 -35.61 -13.65 -23.18
C GLU A 146 -35.93 -15.14 -23.35
N ALA A 147 -36.95 -15.52 -24.12
CA ALA A 147 -37.25 -16.91 -24.41
C ALA A 147 -36.14 -17.57 -25.26
N GLN A 148 -35.60 -16.86 -26.26
CA GLN A 148 -34.46 -17.31 -27.05
C GLN A 148 -33.18 -17.44 -26.21
N ASP A 149 -32.87 -16.48 -25.33
CA ASP A 149 -31.70 -16.52 -24.46
C ASP A 149 -31.83 -17.62 -23.36
N ARG A 150 -33.04 -17.89 -22.85
CA ARG A 150 -33.33 -19.06 -22.00
C ARG A 150 -33.09 -20.37 -22.75
N LEU A 151 -33.66 -20.52 -23.96
CA LEU A 151 -33.50 -21.71 -24.80
C LEU A 151 -32.02 -21.96 -25.15
N GLN A 152 -31.26 -20.91 -25.45
CA GLN A 152 -29.82 -21.00 -25.73
C GLN A 152 -29.03 -21.43 -24.49
N ALA A 153 -29.39 -20.96 -23.29
CA ALA A 153 -28.76 -21.39 -22.04
C ALA A 153 -29.03 -22.88 -21.75
N GLU A 154 -30.26 -23.35 -21.95
CA GLU A 154 -30.63 -24.77 -21.83
C GLU A 154 -29.89 -25.65 -22.86
N GLN A 155 -29.82 -25.22 -24.12
CA GLN A 155 -29.05 -25.90 -25.16
C GLN A 155 -27.55 -25.95 -24.82
N ASN A 156 -26.97 -24.87 -24.30
CA ASN A 156 -25.57 -24.83 -23.88
C ASN A 156 -25.32 -25.78 -22.70
N ALA A 157 -26.22 -25.83 -21.71
CA ALA A 157 -26.13 -26.75 -20.58
C ALA A 157 -26.23 -28.22 -21.02
N ARG A 158 -27.20 -28.55 -21.88
CA ARG A 158 -27.37 -29.88 -22.49
C ARG A 158 -26.14 -30.30 -23.29
N THR A 159 -25.60 -29.41 -24.11
CA THR A 159 -24.37 -29.64 -24.89
C THR A 159 -23.15 -29.88 -23.98
N LYS A 160 -23.02 -29.11 -22.89
CA LYS A 160 -21.94 -29.29 -21.90
C LYS A 160 -22.03 -30.63 -21.17
N LYS A 161 -23.25 -31.12 -20.88
CA LYS A 161 -23.49 -32.46 -20.34
C LYS A 161 -23.10 -33.56 -21.35
N GLN A 162 -23.58 -33.46 -22.59
CA GLN A 162 -23.25 -34.41 -23.67
C GLN A 162 -21.74 -34.49 -23.94
N HIS A 163 -21.01 -33.37 -23.89
CA HIS A 163 -19.55 -33.36 -24.02
C HIS A 163 -18.83 -34.09 -22.86
N ARG A 164 -19.29 -33.93 -21.61
CA ARG A 164 -18.76 -34.70 -20.46
C ARG A 164 -19.03 -36.20 -20.61
N GLU A 165 -20.25 -36.58 -20.98
CA GLU A 165 -20.66 -37.97 -21.20
C GLU A 165 -19.84 -38.62 -22.34
N PHE A 166 -19.63 -37.88 -23.43
CA PHE A 166 -18.78 -38.31 -24.54
C PHE A 166 -17.31 -38.50 -24.10
N ALA A 167 -16.74 -37.54 -23.36
CA ALA A 167 -15.36 -37.63 -22.89
C ALA A 167 -15.14 -38.80 -21.92
N ALA A 168 -16.08 -39.04 -21.00
CA ALA A 168 -16.04 -40.18 -20.09
C ALA A 168 -16.13 -41.52 -20.84
N ARG A 169 -17.04 -41.63 -21.84
CA ARG A 169 -17.14 -42.83 -22.68
C ARG A 169 -15.87 -43.06 -23.49
N TRP A 170 -15.34 -42.02 -24.14
CA TRP A 170 -14.12 -42.08 -24.94
C TRP A 170 -12.91 -42.49 -24.10
N TRP A 171 -12.75 -41.93 -22.90
CA TRP A 171 -11.71 -42.34 -21.95
C TRP A 171 -11.85 -43.83 -21.55
N GLY A 172 -13.08 -44.31 -21.41
CA GLY A 172 -13.39 -45.73 -21.19
C GLY A 172 -13.04 -46.68 -22.36
N GLU A 173 -12.80 -46.16 -23.56
CA GLU A 173 -12.33 -46.93 -24.73
C GLU A 173 -10.79 -46.91 -24.89
N THR A 174 -10.06 -46.29 -23.96
CA THR A 174 -8.59 -46.22 -23.96
C THR A 174 -7.95 -47.26 -23.03
N GLU A 175 -6.90 -47.91 -23.53
CA GLU A 175 -6.12 -48.94 -22.85
C GLU A 175 -4.83 -48.41 -22.22
N GLU A 176 -4.25 -49.19 -21.31
CA GLU A 176 -2.93 -48.95 -20.75
C GLU A 176 -1.82 -49.12 -21.80
N ILE A 177 -0.80 -48.25 -21.75
CA ILE A 177 0.30 -48.24 -22.73
C ILE A 177 1.24 -49.41 -22.42
N ARG A 178 1.10 -50.51 -23.15
CA ARG A 178 1.96 -51.69 -23.03
C ARG A 178 3.31 -51.49 -23.74
N PRO A 179 4.41 -52.09 -23.26
CA PRO A 179 5.68 -52.14 -23.98
C PRO A 179 5.52 -52.61 -25.44
N GLY A 180 6.14 -51.90 -26.38
CA GLY A 180 6.07 -52.18 -27.82
C GLY A 180 4.76 -51.77 -28.52
N SER A 181 3.75 -51.28 -27.78
CA SER A 181 2.55 -50.69 -28.39
C SER A 181 2.90 -49.43 -29.20
N LEU A 182 2.00 -48.98 -30.08
CA LEU A 182 2.28 -47.83 -30.96
C LEU A 182 2.57 -46.54 -30.17
N ALA A 183 1.85 -46.31 -29.07
CA ALA A 183 2.11 -45.20 -28.15
C ALA A 183 3.43 -45.36 -27.39
N ASP A 184 3.79 -46.57 -26.97
CA ASP A 184 5.07 -46.83 -26.29
C ASP A 184 6.25 -46.61 -27.22
N ARG A 185 6.16 -47.08 -28.47
CA ARG A 185 7.16 -46.83 -29.51
C ARG A 185 7.26 -45.35 -29.88
N TYR A 186 6.14 -44.63 -29.95
CA TYR A 186 6.16 -43.18 -30.14
C TYR A 186 6.93 -42.45 -29.01
N LEU A 187 6.68 -42.81 -27.75
CA LEU A 187 7.36 -42.18 -26.61
C LEU A 187 8.85 -42.58 -26.52
N VAL A 188 9.17 -43.86 -26.70
CA VAL A 188 10.53 -44.39 -26.49
C VAL A 188 11.42 -44.24 -27.73
N GLU A 189 10.93 -44.56 -28.93
CA GLU A 189 11.72 -44.58 -30.18
C GLU A 189 11.75 -43.20 -30.87
N TRP A 190 10.63 -42.45 -30.84
CA TRP A 190 10.51 -41.17 -31.56
C TRP A 190 10.62 -39.91 -30.68
N ARG A 191 10.45 -40.02 -29.36
CA ARG A 191 10.65 -38.91 -28.41
C ARG A 191 11.81 -39.15 -27.43
N SER A 192 12.49 -40.29 -27.53
CA SER A 192 13.61 -40.67 -26.64
C SER A 192 13.25 -40.68 -25.15
N ILE A 193 11.96 -40.75 -24.78
CA ILE A 193 11.48 -40.74 -23.39
C ILE A 193 11.62 -42.15 -22.80
N PRO A 194 12.52 -42.39 -21.83
CA PRO A 194 12.73 -43.73 -21.29
C PRO A 194 11.47 -44.26 -20.60
N ARG A 195 11.14 -45.52 -20.87
CA ARG A 195 9.96 -46.16 -20.25
C ARG A 195 10.14 -46.24 -18.73
N PRO A 196 9.17 -45.76 -17.92
CA PRO A 196 9.19 -45.96 -16.47
C PRO A 196 9.16 -47.46 -16.10
N VAL A 197 9.85 -47.82 -15.03
CA VAL A 197 9.94 -49.22 -14.51
C VAL A 197 8.59 -49.67 -13.95
N GLU A 198 7.87 -48.71 -13.35
CA GLU A 198 6.51 -48.85 -12.83
C GLU A 198 5.41 -48.81 -13.92
N GLY A 199 5.79 -48.63 -15.20
CA GLY A 199 4.84 -48.46 -16.30
C GLY A 199 4.30 -47.03 -16.46
N TRP A 200 3.67 -46.76 -17.60
CA TRP A 200 3.12 -45.44 -17.90
C TRP A 200 1.87 -45.14 -17.03
N PRO A 201 1.65 -43.88 -16.60
CA PRO A 201 0.64 -43.56 -15.58
C PRO A 201 -0.79 -43.62 -16.13
N SER A 202 -1.38 -44.82 -16.12
CA SER A 202 -2.66 -45.15 -16.76
C SER A 202 -3.91 -44.55 -16.10
N SER A 203 -3.74 -43.69 -15.09
CA SER A 203 -4.77 -42.76 -14.62
C SER A 203 -4.96 -41.56 -15.56
N VAL A 204 -3.89 -41.12 -16.24
CA VAL A 204 -3.83 -39.87 -17.03
C VAL A 204 -3.18 -40.00 -18.41
N LEU A 205 -2.48 -41.10 -18.71
CA LEU A 205 -1.84 -41.34 -20.00
C LEU A 205 -2.15 -42.75 -20.51
N ARG A 206 -2.75 -42.84 -21.71
CA ARG A 206 -3.29 -44.08 -22.27
C ARG A 206 -3.10 -44.18 -23.79
N PHE A 207 -3.45 -45.31 -24.39
CA PHE A 207 -3.52 -45.51 -25.84
C PHE A 207 -4.96 -45.80 -26.28
N HIS A 208 -5.44 -45.12 -27.32
CA HIS A 208 -6.72 -45.42 -27.96
C HIS A 208 -6.48 -46.28 -29.21
N PRO A 209 -6.71 -47.62 -29.18
CA PRO A 209 -6.32 -48.50 -30.28
C PRO A 209 -7.09 -48.24 -31.59
N LYS A 210 -8.38 -47.89 -31.53
CA LYS A 210 -9.19 -47.59 -32.74
C LYS A 210 -8.71 -46.33 -33.48
N GLU A 211 -8.49 -45.23 -32.74
CA GLU A 211 -7.99 -43.95 -33.28
C GLU A 211 -6.47 -43.96 -33.51
N ASN A 212 -5.75 -44.99 -33.04
CA ASN A 212 -4.29 -45.07 -33.02
C ASN A 212 -3.65 -43.82 -32.41
N ALA A 213 -4.21 -43.35 -31.29
CA ALA A 213 -3.82 -42.10 -30.65
C ALA A 213 -3.29 -42.33 -29.23
N LEU A 214 -2.19 -41.66 -28.89
CA LEU A 214 -1.80 -41.41 -27.50
C LEU A 214 -2.84 -40.47 -26.87
N ALA A 215 -3.43 -40.91 -25.76
CA ALA A 215 -4.52 -40.25 -25.05
C ALA A 215 -3.98 -39.58 -23.79
N VAL A 216 -3.99 -38.25 -23.79
CA VAL A 216 -3.52 -37.39 -22.70
C VAL A 216 -4.73 -36.88 -21.93
N GLY A 217 -4.95 -37.39 -20.72
CA GLY A 217 -6.10 -37.09 -19.87
C GLY A 217 -5.97 -35.71 -19.22
N LEU A 218 -7.00 -34.89 -19.39
CA LEU A 218 -7.06 -33.53 -18.85
C LEU A 218 -7.95 -33.53 -17.62
N VAL A 219 -7.34 -33.29 -16.47
CA VAL A 219 -7.97 -33.36 -15.15
C VAL A 219 -8.40 -31.99 -14.64
N ASP A 220 -9.38 -32.00 -13.75
CA ASP A 220 -9.66 -30.88 -12.86
C ASP A 220 -8.68 -30.85 -11.66
N VAL A 221 -8.79 -29.84 -10.79
CA VAL A 221 -7.96 -29.69 -9.58
C VAL A 221 -8.07 -30.85 -8.58
N ARG A 222 -9.14 -31.67 -8.65
CA ARG A 222 -9.32 -32.88 -7.83
C ARG A 222 -8.68 -34.12 -8.48
N GLY A 223 -8.09 -33.99 -9.67
CA GLY A 223 -7.43 -35.08 -10.40
C GLY A 223 -8.38 -35.96 -11.21
N LYS A 224 -9.66 -35.57 -11.36
CA LYS A 224 -10.63 -36.34 -12.16
C LYS A 224 -10.54 -35.93 -13.63
N VAL A 225 -10.39 -36.89 -14.54
CA VAL A 225 -10.35 -36.64 -15.98
C VAL A 225 -11.72 -36.13 -16.46
N GLN A 226 -11.75 -34.94 -17.07
CA GLN A 226 -12.95 -34.28 -17.59
C GLN A 226 -12.94 -34.15 -19.13
N SER A 227 -11.74 -34.23 -19.75
CA SER A 227 -11.53 -34.18 -21.20
C SER A 227 -10.21 -34.87 -21.56
N ALA A 228 -9.83 -34.91 -22.84
CA ALA A 228 -8.53 -35.41 -23.28
C ALA A 228 -8.00 -34.67 -24.51
N GLN A 229 -6.68 -34.69 -24.66
CA GLN A 229 -5.96 -34.37 -25.88
C GLN A 229 -5.53 -35.69 -26.56
N ARG A 230 -5.53 -35.69 -27.89
CA ARG A 230 -5.24 -36.84 -28.75
C ARG A 230 -4.03 -36.54 -29.63
N ILE A 231 -3.00 -37.35 -29.47
CA ILE A 231 -1.80 -37.34 -30.31
C ILE A 231 -1.89 -38.56 -31.22
N TYR A 232 -2.42 -38.36 -32.43
CA TYR A 232 -2.56 -39.40 -33.45
C TYR A 232 -1.21 -39.89 -33.94
N LEU A 233 -1.10 -41.19 -34.16
CA LEU A 233 0.12 -41.87 -34.58
C LEU A 233 -0.10 -42.56 -35.94
N ASP A 234 0.96 -42.71 -36.72
CA ASP A 234 0.94 -43.51 -37.95
C ASP A 234 1.30 -44.97 -37.66
N ASN A 235 0.48 -45.91 -38.12
CA ASN A 235 0.64 -47.34 -37.81
C ASN A 235 1.86 -47.99 -38.49
N ARG A 236 2.45 -47.35 -39.51
CA ARG A 236 3.57 -47.86 -40.29
C ARG A 236 4.90 -47.32 -39.76
N THR A 237 4.95 -46.02 -39.41
CA THR A 237 6.18 -45.37 -38.92
C THR A 237 6.25 -45.25 -37.39
N GLY A 238 5.11 -45.21 -36.69
CA GLY A 238 5.04 -44.88 -35.26
C GLY A 238 5.13 -43.39 -34.93
N GLN A 239 5.22 -42.51 -35.94
CA GLN A 239 5.38 -41.07 -35.76
C GLN A 239 4.06 -40.34 -35.47
N LYS A 240 4.16 -39.14 -34.88
CA LYS A 240 3.06 -38.19 -34.68
C LYS A 240 2.50 -37.70 -36.02
N ARG A 241 1.21 -37.94 -36.25
CA ARG A 241 0.48 -37.42 -37.41
C ARG A 241 0.20 -35.93 -37.26
N THR A 242 0.67 -35.15 -38.22
CA THR A 242 0.53 -33.68 -38.27
C THR A 242 -0.69 -33.21 -39.07
N ASP A 243 -1.25 -34.08 -39.92
CA ASP A 243 -2.36 -33.81 -40.84
C ASP A 243 -3.74 -33.67 -40.15
N ILE A 244 -3.88 -34.18 -38.92
CA ILE A 244 -5.15 -34.17 -38.18
C ILE A 244 -5.27 -32.91 -37.30
N ALA A 245 -6.21 -32.03 -37.68
CA ALA A 245 -6.45 -30.77 -36.97
C ALA A 245 -7.18 -30.92 -35.62
N LYS A 246 -8.12 -31.87 -35.48
CA LYS A 246 -8.99 -32.00 -34.29
C LYS A 246 -8.34 -32.78 -33.14
N LYS A 247 -7.23 -32.25 -32.61
CA LYS A 247 -6.43 -32.87 -31.54
C LYS A 247 -7.13 -32.91 -30.18
N MET A 248 -8.10 -32.04 -29.91
CA MET A 248 -8.88 -32.03 -28.65
C MET A 248 -10.16 -32.88 -28.75
N LEU A 249 -10.68 -33.36 -27.62
CA LEU A 249 -12.07 -33.80 -27.51
C LEU A 249 -13.05 -32.59 -27.50
N PRO A 250 -14.31 -32.75 -27.94
CA PRO A 250 -15.33 -31.72 -27.83
C PRO A 250 -15.64 -31.38 -26.37
N GLY A 251 -15.61 -30.09 -26.03
CA GLY A 251 -15.83 -29.61 -24.67
C GLY A 251 -15.16 -28.27 -24.42
N SER A 252 -15.25 -27.75 -23.20
CA SER A 252 -14.37 -26.68 -22.74
C SER A 252 -13.17 -27.31 -22.03
N SER A 253 -11.96 -26.98 -22.49
CA SER A 253 -10.71 -27.32 -21.80
C SER A 253 -10.36 -26.35 -20.66
N LYS A 254 -11.17 -25.30 -20.44
CA LYS A 254 -10.80 -24.20 -19.55
C LYS A 254 -10.67 -24.67 -18.11
N GLY A 255 -9.50 -24.43 -17.51
CA GLY A 255 -9.17 -24.87 -16.15
C GLY A 255 -8.86 -26.37 -16.03
N LEU A 256 -8.66 -27.08 -17.14
CA LEU A 256 -8.18 -28.47 -17.15
C LEU A 256 -6.71 -28.54 -17.58
N PHE A 257 -5.97 -29.49 -17.03
CA PHE A 257 -4.54 -29.68 -17.29
C PHE A 257 -4.17 -31.17 -17.25
N PHE A 258 -3.08 -31.55 -17.91
CA PHE A 258 -2.50 -32.88 -17.80
C PHE A 258 -1.67 -32.94 -16.52
N LYS A 259 -1.89 -33.95 -15.66
CA LYS A 259 -1.28 -34.02 -14.32
C LYS A 259 -0.54 -35.34 -14.09
N LEU A 260 0.78 -35.30 -14.06
CA LEU A 260 1.65 -36.43 -13.72
C LEU A 260 1.97 -36.44 -12.21
N PRO A 261 1.61 -37.50 -11.46
CA PRO A 261 1.89 -37.60 -10.02
C PRO A 261 3.38 -37.83 -9.74
N ALA A 262 3.89 -37.42 -8.57
CA ALA A 262 5.29 -37.61 -8.22
C ALA A 262 5.72 -39.09 -8.20
N ARG A 263 6.97 -39.38 -8.60
CA ARG A 263 7.57 -40.72 -8.63
C ARG A 263 8.53 -40.91 -7.46
N ILE A 264 8.28 -41.92 -6.63
CA ILE A 264 9.13 -42.28 -5.48
C ILE A 264 10.42 -43.00 -5.95
N THR A 265 10.40 -43.58 -7.15
CA THR A 265 11.43 -44.44 -7.77
C THR A 265 12.61 -43.69 -8.39
N VAL A 266 12.41 -42.44 -8.82
CA VAL A 266 13.41 -41.63 -9.54
C VAL A 266 13.46 -40.26 -8.88
N ALA A 267 13.92 -40.23 -7.64
CA ALA A 267 14.29 -38.98 -6.99
C ALA A 267 15.57 -38.44 -7.65
N ILE A 268 15.49 -37.27 -8.29
CA ILE A 268 16.57 -36.29 -8.06
C ILE A 268 16.59 -36.05 -6.54
N ASP A 269 17.78 -35.91 -5.96
CA ASP A 269 17.92 -35.71 -4.52
C ASP A 269 17.50 -34.28 -4.13
N VAL A 270 16.19 -34.06 -4.17
CA VAL A 270 15.51 -32.88 -3.64
C VAL A 270 15.67 -32.98 -2.13
N ASP A 271 16.62 -32.19 -1.61
CA ASP A 271 16.99 -32.18 -0.20
C ASP A 271 15.72 -32.13 0.67
N ARG A 272 15.49 -33.20 1.43
CA ARG A 272 14.26 -33.40 2.20
C ARG A 272 14.15 -32.47 3.40
N THR A 273 15.17 -31.66 3.67
CA THR A 273 15.06 -30.51 4.59
C THR A 273 14.26 -29.34 4.00
N ILE A 274 14.10 -29.30 2.66
CA ILE A 274 13.19 -28.36 1.98
C ILE A 274 11.76 -28.84 2.18
N ASN A 275 11.06 -28.21 3.12
CA ASN A 275 9.72 -28.60 3.60
C ASN A 275 8.56 -28.49 2.58
N THR A 276 8.85 -28.19 1.31
CA THR A 276 7.86 -28.02 0.22
C THR A 276 8.32 -28.65 -1.09
N PHE A 277 7.69 -29.75 -1.50
CA PHE A 277 7.97 -30.37 -2.79
C PHE A 277 7.61 -29.45 -3.97
N PRO A 278 8.47 -29.31 -4.99
CA PRO A 278 8.19 -28.50 -6.17
C PRO A 278 7.06 -29.08 -7.04
N ILE A 279 6.61 -28.28 -8.00
CA ILE A 279 5.80 -28.71 -9.15
C ILE A 279 6.53 -28.25 -10.42
N ALA A 280 6.62 -29.10 -11.43
CA ALA A 280 7.03 -28.66 -12.75
C ALA A 280 5.81 -28.24 -13.59
N ALA A 281 5.87 -27.10 -14.26
CA ALA A 281 4.84 -26.59 -15.16
C ALA A 281 5.39 -26.51 -16.59
N THR A 282 4.63 -27.00 -17.57
CA THR A 282 5.03 -27.16 -18.99
C THR A 282 3.90 -26.77 -19.94
N GLU A 283 4.22 -26.49 -21.21
CA GLU A 283 3.21 -26.41 -22.29
C GLU A 283 2.89 -27.80 -22.86
N GLY A 284 3.88 -28.51 -23.41
CA GLY A 284 3.66 -29.81 -24.05
C GLY A 284 3.49 -30.99 -23.08
N PRO A 285 2.60 -31.96 -23.36
CA PRO A 285 2.54 -33.22 -22.59
C PRO A 285 3.76 -34.12 -22.85
N GLU A 286 4.45 -33.93 -23.98
CA GLU A 286 5.72 -34.61 -24.31
C GLU A 286 6.87 -34.03 -23.46
N THR A 287 6.95 -32.71 -23.37
CA THR A 287 7.81 -31.96 -22.45
C THR A 287 7.57 -32.37 -20.99
N ALA A 288 6.30 -32.48 -20.59
CA ALA A 288 5.90 -32.93 -19.26
C ALA A 288 6.40 -34.33 -18.92
N LEU A 289 6.27 -35.29 -19.84
CA LEU A 289 6.76 -36.65 -19.66
C LEU A 289 8.30 -36.69 -19.60
N SER A 290 8.99 -35.87 -20.38
CA SER A 290 10.45 -35.75 -20.36
C SER A 290 10.96 -35.25 -19.00
N VAL A 291 10.36 -34.18 -18.47
CA VAL A 291 10.65 -33.63 -17.13
C VAL A 291 10.31 -34.64 -16.02
N TRP A 292 9.16 -35.31 -16.12
CA TRP A 292 8.69 -36.29 -15.14
C TRP A 292 9.56 -37.56 -15.08
N ILE A 293 10.02 -38.05 -16.23
CA ILE A 293 10.94 -39.20 -16.30
C ILE A 293 12.35 -38.81 -15.84
N ALA A 294 12.81 -37.59 -16.16
CA ALA A 294 14.08 -37.06 -15.68
C ALA A 294 14.12 -36.91 -14.14
N SER A 295 13.09 -36.31 -13.54
CA SER A 295 13.16 -35.79 -12.16
C SER A 295 12.30 -36.49 -11.10
N GLY A 296 11.26 -37.21 -11.51
CA GLY A 296 10.23 -37.73 -10.59
C GLY A 296 9.32 -36.67 -9.96
N ILE A 297 9.50 -35.38 -10.28
CA ILE A 297 8.70 -34.27 -9.73
C ILE A 297 7.27 -34.32 -10.28
N GLU A 298 6.28 -33.93 -9.45
CA GLU A 298 4.89 -33.76 -9.89
C GLU A 298 4.82 -32.74 -11.03
N THR A 299 4.44 -33.17 -12.23
CA THR A 299 4.58 -32.36 -13.46
C THR A 299 3.23 -32.11 -14.11
N TRP A 300 2.92 -30.85 -14.39
CA TRP A 300 1.62 -30.39 -14.89
C TRP A 300 1.81 -29.73 -16.26
N ALA A 301 0.97 -30.07 -17.24
CA ALA A 301 0.98 -29.45 -18.58
C ALA A 301 -0.34 -28.75 -18.89
N SER A 302 -0.26 -27.51 -19.38
CA SER A 302 -1.41 -26.70 -19.80
C SER A 302 -1.50 -26.62 -21.32
N ILE A 303 -2.72 -26.64 -21.85
CA ILE A 303 -2.94 -26.32 -23.27
C ILE A 303 -2.86 -24.79 -23.46
N GLY A 304 -1.63 -24.28 -23.58
CA GLY A 304 -1.27 -22.87 -23.77
C GLY A 304 -0.58 -22.24 -22.54
N ALA A 305 0.75 -22.24 -22.53
CA ALA A 305 1.65 -21.37 -21.77
C ALA A 305 1.28 -21.07 -20.29
N GLY A 306 0.88 -22.08 -19.53
CA GLY A 306 0.50 -21.98 -18.11
C GLY A 306 -0.85 -21.29 -17.83
N ALA A 307 -1.58 -20.86 -18.86
CA ALA A 307 -2.64 -19.86 -18.73
C ALA A 307 -3.82 -20.27 -17.82
N ASP A 308 -4.12 -21.56 -17.67
CA ASP A 308 -5.22 -22.07 -16.83
C ASP A 308 -4.77 -22.89 -15.60
N ILE A 309 -3.46 -23.13 -15.41
CA ILE A 309 -2.94 -23.92 -14.28
C ILE A 309 -3.10 -23.17 -12.96
N THR A 310 -3.61 -23.90 -11.95
CA THR A 310 -3.93 -23.41 -10.61
C THR A 310 -3.23 -24.28 -9.56
N PRO A 311 -1.98 -23.95 -9.19
CA PRO A 311 -1.15 -24.80 -8.34
C PRO A 311 -1.61 -24.79 -6.85
N PRO A 312 -1.28 -25.82 -6.05
CA PRO A 312 -1.55 -25.85 -4.61
C PRO A 312 -0.62 -24.87 -3.90
N THR A 313 -1.19 -23.97 -3.10
CA THR A 313 -0.55 -22.74 -2.60
C THR A 313 0.84 -22.93 -2.00
N LYS A 314 1.71 -21.93 -2.21
CA LYS A 314 3.07 -21.80 -1.64
C LYS A 314 4.11 -22.88 -2.03
N ARG A 315 3.78 -23.87 -2.87
CA ARG A 315 4.79 -24.78 -3.46
C ARG A 315 5.64 -24.07 -4.53
N PRO A 316 6.97 -24.30 -4.61
CA PRO A 316 7.79 -23.73 -5.68
C PRO A 316 7.44 -24.36 -7.05
N ILE A 317 7.55 -23.57 -8.12
CA ILE A 317 7.19 -23.94 -9.49
C ILE A 317 8.42 -23.88 -10.39
N LEU A 318 8.82 -25.04 -10.93
CA LEU A 318 9.77 -25.15 -12.04
C LEU A 318 9.01 -24.90 -13.35
N HIS A 319 8.96 -23.64 -13.78
CA HIS A 319 8.33 -23.25 -15.04
C HIS A 319 9.25 -23.61 -16.20
N CYS A 320 9.07 -24.82 -16.72
CA CYS A 320 9.77 -25.34 -17.88
C CYS A 320 9.18 -24.69 -19.14
N ARG A 321 9.97 -23.85 -19.80
CA ARG A 321 9.53 -23.04 -20.95
C ARG A 321 10.14 -23.57 -22.24
N ASP A 322 9.34 -23.55 -23.29
CA ASP A 322 9.78 -23.68 -24.68
C ASP A 322 10.54 -22.38 -25.05
N ASP A 323 11.64 -22.48 -25.80
CA ASP A 323 12.56 -21.35 -26.04
C ASP A 323 12.06 -20.41 -27.16
N ASP A 324 10.93 -19.75 -26.89
CA ASP A 324 10.27 -18.80 -27.81
C ASP A 324 10.99 -17.46 -27.99
N GLU A 325 10.74 -16.80 -29.12
CA GLU A 325 11.14 -15.41 -29.38
C GLU A 325 10.70 -14.47 -28.24
N GLU A 326 11.62 -13.64 -27.78
CA GLU A 326 11.38 -12.71 -26.66
C GLU A 326 10.37 -11.62 -27.05
N GLU A 327 9.54 -11.19 -26.11
CA GLU A 327 8.31 -10.40 -26.38
C GLU A 327 7.29 -11.06 -27.34
N GLY A 328 7.50 -12.31 -27.76
CA GLY A 328 6.56 -13.06 -28.60
C GLY A 328 5.22 -13.36 -27.90
N PRO A 329 4.16 -13.78 -28.63
CA PRO A 329 2.84 -14.05 -28.04
C PRO A 329 2.83 -15.16 -26.98
N ALA A 330 3.64 -16.21 -27.16
CA ALA A 330 3.76 -17.34 -26.24
C ALA A 330 4.62 -16.98 -25.02
N TRP A 331 5.78 -16.34 -25.22
CA TRP A 331 6.57 -15.69 -24.16
C TRP A 331 5.69 -14.80 -23.25
N ASN A 332 4.90 -13.92 -23.86
CA ASN A 332 3.96 -13.03 -23.15
C ASN A 332 2.82 -13.75 -22.43
N ALA A 333 2.49 -15.00 -22.79
CA ALA A 333 1.50 -15.80 -22.07
C ALA A 333 2.15 -16.53 -20.88
N ALA A 334 3.33 -17.12 -21.10
CA ALA A 334 4.14 -17.74 -20.04
C ALA A 334 4.52 -16.73 -18.95
N GLU A 335 4.90 -15.51 -19.33
CA GLU A 335 5.26 -14.46 -18.36
C GLU A 335 4.05 -13.99 -17.54
N LYS A 336 2.86 -13.88 -18.17
CA LYS A 336 1.61 -13.60 -17.44
C LYS A 336 1.23 -14.73 -16.48
N ALA A 337 1.48 -15.99 -16.84
CA ALA A 337 1.27 -17.12 -15.94
C ALA A 337 2.26 -17.09 -14.76
N ALA A 338 3.54 -16.80 -15.00
CA ALA A 338 4.57 -16.65 -13.97
C ALA A 338 4.27 -15.50 -13.00
N ILE A 339 3.94 -14.31 -13.51
CA ILE A 339 3.52 -13.15 -12.71
C ILE A 339 2.28 -13.47 -11.87
N ARG A 340 1.28 -14.18 -12.43
CA ARG A 340 0.10 -14.62 -11.67
C ARG A 340 0.49 -15.56 -10.54
N TRP A 341 1.25 -16.63 -10.79
CA TRP A 341 1.64 -17.56 -9.73
C TRP A 341 2.51 -16.87 -8.65
N GLY A 342 3.35 -15.91 -9.04
CA GLY A 342 4.05 -15.02 -8.12
C GLY A 342 3.10 -14.24 -7.21
N LYS A 343 2.03 -13.62 -7.77
CA LYS A 343 0.96 -12.97 -7.00
C LYS A 343 0.16 -13.94 -6.12
N GLU A 344 -0.05 -15.18 -6.58
CA GLU A 344 -0.69 -16.27 -5.82
C GLU A 344 0.23 -16.85 -4.71
N GLY A 345 1.44 -16.31 -4.53
CA GLY A 345 2.33 -16.63 -3.41
C GLY A 345 3.37 -17.71 -3.69
N HIS A 346 3.65 -18.03 -4.95
CA HIS A 346 4.62 -19.06 -5.35
C HIS A 346 6.00 -18.48 -5.67
N ALA A 347 7.05 -19.25 -5.38
CA ALA A 347 8.35 -19.06 -6.00
C ALA A 347 8.33 -19.67 -7.40
N VAL A 348 8.60 -18.88 -8.44
CA VAL A 348 8.65 -19.35 -9.83
C VAL A 348 10.10 -19.31 -10.32
N LEU A 349 10.53 -20.42 -10.91
CA LEU A 349 11.88 -20.64 -11.43
C LEU A 349 11.74 -21.00 -12.91
N ALA A 350 12.26 -20.17 -13.81
CA ALA A 350 12.28 -20.51 -15.23
C ALA A 350 13.33 -21.61 -15.50
N VAL A 351 12.94 -22.65 -16.24
CA VAL A 351 13.84 -23.71 -16.71
C VAL A 351 13.83 -23.69 -18.23
N TRP A 352 15.01 -23.45 -18.82
CA TRP A 352 15.25 -23.42 -20.26
C TRP A 352 15.94 -24.71 -20.71
N PRO A 353 15.82 -25.11 -22.00
CA PRO A 353 16.54 -26.27 -22.52
C PRO A 353 18.06 -26.07 -22.56
N TYR A 354 18.54 -24.85 -22.82
CA TYR A 354 19.96 -24.56 -23.00
C TYR A 354 20.43 -23.39 -22.11
N ASP A 355 21.71 -23.38 -21.72
CA ASP A 355 22.31 -22.31 -20.91
C ASP A 355 22.23 -20.94 -21.58
N GLN A 356 22.36 -20.92 -22.90
CA GLN A 356 22.20 -19.76 -23.75
C GLN A 356 20.95 -19.97 -24.60
N ARG A 357 20.01 -19.02 -24.50
CA ARG A 357 18.77 -19.03 -25.27
C ARG A 357 19.09 -18.94 -26.77
N ARG A 358 18.49 -19.84 -27.55
CA ARG A 358 18.58 -19.92 -29.01
C ARG A 358 17.39 -19.23 -29.69
N GLN A 359 16.28 -19.05 -28.96
CA GLN A 359 15.00 -18.53 -29.45
C GLN A 359 14.44 -19.35 -30.64
N ASP A 360 14.77 -20.64 -30.70
CA ASP A 360 14.47 -21.58 -31.78
C ASP A 360 13.20 -22.43 -31.54
N LYS A 361 12.50 -22.21 -30.42
CA LYS A 361 11.31 -22.94 -29.94
C LYS A 361 11.57 -24.40 -29.56
N SER A 362 12.83 -24.74 -29.27
CA SER A 362 13.17 -26.01 -28.64
C SER A 362 12.56 -26.13 -27.23
N ASP A 363 12.27 -27.36 -26.81
CA ASP A 363 11.79 -27.67 -25.45
C ASP A 363 12.71 -28.67 -24.72
N LEU A 364 12.38 -29.01 -23.47
CA LEU A 364 13.12 -30.01 -22.69
C LEU A 364 12.98 -31.46 -23.22
N ASN A 365 12.04 -31.72 -24.13
CA ASN A 365 11.93 -32.98 -24.87
C ASN A 365 12.88 -32.97 -26.09
N ASP A 366 13.14 -31.83 -26.72
CA ASP A 366 14.17 -31.71 -27.77
C ASP A 366 15.58 -31.81 -27.19
N LEU A 367 15.84 -31.21 -26.02
CA LEU A 367 17.06 -31.48 -25.23
C LEU A 367 17.22 -32.98 -24.91
N LEU A 368 16.14 -33.67 -24.56
CA LEU A 368 16.15 -35.11 -24.31
C LEU A 368 16.52 -35.93 -25.56
N GLN A 369 16.11 -35.49 -26.74
CA GLN A 369 16.42 -36.15 -28.01
C GLN A 369 17.86 -35.89 -28.48
N THR A 370 18.44 -34.71 -28.18
CA THR A 370 19.79 -34.31 -28.62
C THR A 370 20.91 -34.68 -27.64
N GLU A 371 20.72 -34.42 -26.35
CA GLU A 371 21.75 -34.52 -25.30
C GLU A 371 21.39 -35.55 -24.20
N GLY A 372 20.16 -36.07 -24.23
CA GLY A 372 19.73 -37.17 -23.38
C GLY A 372 19.25 -36.76 -21.97
N ILE A 373 18.80 -37.76 -21.20
CA ILE A 373 18.17 -37.56 -19.89
C ILE A 373 19.10 -36.90 -18.85
N GLY A 374 20.43 -36.99 -19.05
CA GLY A 374 21.42 -36.30 -18.23
C GLY A 374 21.32 -34.79 -18.32
N ALA A 375 21.16 -34.23 -19.53
CA ALA A 375 21.04 -32.79 -19.74
C ALA A 375 19.73 -32.24 -19.16
N VAL A 376 18.60 -32.94 -19.36
CA VAL A 376 17.31 -32.56 -18.75
C VAL A 376 17.40 -32.56 -17.22
N ARG A 377 18.08 -33.55 -16.62
CA ARG A 377 18.34 -33.59 -15.18
C ARG A 377 19.22 -32.44 -14.71
N LEU A 378 20.22 -32.04 -15.50
CA LEU A 378 21.09 -30.91 -15.18
C LEU A 378 20.30 -29.59 -15.14
N ARG A 379 19.53 -29.27 -16.19
CA ARG A 379 18.66 -28.07 -16.23
C ARG A 379 17.69 -27.99 -15.04
N LEU A 380 17.06 -29.11 -14.70
CA LEU A 380 16.15 -29.18 -13.56
C LEU A 380 16.87 -29.08 -12.21
N LYS A 381 18.07 -29.67 -12.09
CA LYS A 381 18.92 -29.55 -10.90
C LYS A 381 19.42 -28.12 -10.70
N GLU A 382 19.85 -27.41 -11.75
CA GLU A 382 20.34 -26.04 -11.63
C GLU A 382 19.27 -25.08 -11.10
N ALA A 383 18.01 -25.26 -11.51
CA ALA A 383 16.88 -24.49 -10.98
C ALA A 383 16.54 -24.84 -9.51
N LEU A 384 16.77 -26.08 -9.09
CA LEU A 384 16.60 -26.53 -7.70
C LEU A 384 17.78 -26.08 -6.81
N ASP A 385 19.00 -26.13 -7.32
CA ASP A 385 20.20 -25.63 -6.64
C ASP A 385 20.13 -24.11 -6.50
N GLU A 386 19.62 -23.40 -7.51
CA GLU A 386 19.31 -21.97 -7.43
C GLU A 386 18.25 -21.66 -6.36
N TYR A 387 17.17 -22.45 -6.29
CA TYR A 387 16.20 -22.33 -5.20
C TYR A 387 16.84 -22.60 -3.82
N GLY A 388 17.69 -23.63 -3.73
CA GLY A 388 18.48 -23.95 -2.54
C GLY A 388 19.39 -22.79 -2.13
N ARG A 389 20.09 -22.15 -3.08
CA ARG A 389 20.90 -20.93 -2.84
C ARG A 389 20.07 -19.79 -2.30
N ARG A 390 18.88 -19.53 -2.86
CA ARG A 390 17.96 -18.49 -2.36
C ARG A 390 17.57 -18.73 -0.91
N ILE A 391 17.12 -19.94 -0.57
CA ILE A 391 16.76 -20.29 0.81
C ILE A 391 17.98 -20.24 1.74
N ALA A 392 19.14 -20.74 1.30
CA ALA A 392 20.37 -20.76 2.10
C ALA A 392 20.99 -19.36 2.30
N SER A 393 20.67 -18.38 1.44
CA SER A 393 21.10 -16.98 1.58
C SER A 393 20.31 -16.20 2.65
N LEU A 394 19.19 -16.73 3.14
CA LEU A 394 18.41 -16.10 4.20
C LEU A 394 19.17 -16.17 5.54
N PRO A 395 19.17 -15.08 6.34
CA PRO A 395 19.92 -15.04 7.59
C PRO A 395 19.34 -16.04 8.60
N LYS A 396 20.16 -17.01 8.99
CA LYS A 396 19.84 -17.97 10.06
C LYS A 396 19.99 -17.30 11.43
N LEU A 397 18.92 -16.65 11.87
CA LEU A 397 18.88 -15.98 13.17
C LEU A 397 18.85 -17.01 14.32
N PRO A 398 19.54 -16.74 15.45
CA PRO A 398 19.47 -17.59 16.64
C PRO A 398 18.09 -17.53 17.31
N SER A 399 17.81 -18.47 18.21
CA SER A 399 16.60 -18.42 19.05
C SER A 399 16.63 -17.20 19.99
N ALA A 400 15.46 -16.85 20.55
CA ALA A 400 15.33 -15.72 21.48
C ALA A 400 16.27 -15.83 22.70
N ASP A 401 16.49 -17.04 23.23
CA ASP A 401 17.32 -17.26 24.41
C ASP A 401 18.83 -17.32 24.10
N GLU A 402 19.21 -17.86 22.94
CA GLU A 402 20.58 -17.72 22.42
C GLU A 402 20.92 -16.24 22.17
N ALA A 403 20.02 -15.48 21.54
CA ALA A 403 20.19 -14.04 21.32
C ALA A 403 20.33 -13.26 22.63
N ARG A 404 19.50 -13.58 23.64
CA ARG A 404 19.63 -13.03 25.01
C ARG A 404 20.97 -13.35 25.65
N SER A 405 21.46 -14.58 25.50
CA SER A 405 22.74 -15.02 26.07
C SER A 405 23.93 -14.34 25.38
N ILE A 406 23.91 -14.20 24.06
CA ILE A 406 24.92 -13.47 23.29
C ILE A 406 24.97 -12.00 23.74
N LEU A 407 23.81 -11.34 23.81
CA LEU A 407 23.70 -9.95 24.23
C LEU A 407 24.21 -9.72 25.66
N ASP A 408 23.81 -10.57 26.60
CA ASP A 408 24.23 -10.49 28.00
C ASP A 408 25.75 -10.69 28.15
N GLN A 409 26.34 -11.63 27.40
CA GLN A 409 27.79 -11.85 27.39
C GLN A 409 28.54 -10.62 26.84
N GLN A 410 28.05 -10.01 25.75
CA GLN A 410 28.71 -8.84 25.15
C GLN A 410 28.59 -7.58 26.01
N ILE A 411 27.43 -7.35 26.62
CA ILE A 411 27.25 -6.27 27.59
C ILE A 411 28.13 -6.52 28.83
N LYS A 412 28.23 -7.77 29.32
CA LYS A 412 29.14 -8.10 30.43
C LYS A 412 30.59 -7.81 30.07
N LEU A 413 31.10 -8.23 28.91
CA LEU A 413 32.46 -7.91 28.45
C LEU A 413 32.71 -6.39 28.37
N GLN A 414 31.69 -5.61 28.00
CA GLN A 414 31.80 -4.15 27.96
C GLN A 414 31.88 -3.53 29.36
N VAL A 415 31.12 -4.03 30.33
CA VAL A 415 31.07 -3.55 31.72
C VAL A 415 32.27 -4.02 32.53
N ASP A 416 32.76 -5.24 32.30
CA ASP A 416 33.92 -5.85 32.99
C ASP A 416 35.29 -5.21 32.61
N GLY A 417 35.31 -4.22 31.71
CA GLY A 417 36.52 -3.50 31.32
C GLY A 417 36.61 -3.08 29.85
N GLY A 418 35.75 -3.59 28.97
CA GLY A 418 35.74 -3.22 27.55
C GLY A 418 35.60 -1.71 27.30
N TYR A 419 34.91 -1.00 28.20
CA TYR A 419 34.81 0.47 28.19
C TYR A 419 36.16 1.21 28.27
N ALA A 420 37.24 0.56 28.75
CA ALA A 420 38.56 1.17 28.82
C ALA A 420 39.19 1.38 27.43
N VAL A 421 38.81 0.53 26.46
CA VAL A 421 39.20 0.65 25.04
C VAL A 421 38.10 1.37 24.26
N GLU A 422 36.85 0.96 24.44
CA GLU A 422 35.70 1.42 23.65
C GLU A 422 34.76 2.27 24.51
N ARG A 423 35.11 3.54 24.77
CA ARG A 423 34.36 4.42 25.69
C ARG A 423 32.89 4.63 25.29
N SER A 424 32.57 4.66 24.00
CA SER A 424 31.19 4.74 23.50
C SER A 424 30.89 3.56 22.58
N LYS A 425 29.91 2.74 22.93
CA LYS A 425 29.58 1.51 22.17
C LYS A 425 28.08 1.36 21.92
N LEU A 426 27.73 1.14 20.67
CA LEU A 426 26.37 0.86 20.21
C LEU A 426 26.16 -0.64 20.03
N PHE A 427 25.17 -1.21 20.72
CA PHE A 427 24.63 -2.54 20.46
C PHE A 427 23.39 -2.41 19.59
N THR A 428 23.39 -3.05 18.42
CA THR A 428 22.24 -3.09 17.53
C THR A 428 21.45 -4.35 17.88
N VAL A 429 20.22 -4.20 18.38
CA VAL A 429 19.49 -5.28 19.05
C VAL A 429 18.01 -5.29 18.68
N GLY A 430 17.56 -6.41 18.13
CA GLY A 430 16.18 -6.67 17.77
C GLY A 430 15.17 -6.44 18.89
N ALA A 431 14.04 -5.83 18.53
CA ALA A 431 13.03 -5.43 19.51
C ALA A 431 12.35 -6.64 20.19
N GLY A 432 12.34 -6.64 21.52
CA GLY A 432 11.79 -7.72 22.34
C GLY A 432 12.84 -8.68 22.94
N ILE A 433 14.08 -8.67 22.45
CA ILE A 433 15.17 -9.52 22.99
C ILE A 433 15.47 -9.19 24.46
N GLY A 434 15.39 -7.90 24.85
CA GLY A 434 15.53 -7.45 26.24
C GLY A 434 16.70 -6.49 26.51
N LYS A 435 17.14 -5.72 25.49
CA LYS A 435 18.32 -4.83 25.54
C LYS A 435 18.44 -3.98 26.81
N THR A 436 17.40 -3.25 27.19
CA THR A 436 17.38 -2.40 28.39
C THR A 436 17.56 -3.20 29.67
N GLU A 437 16.94 -4.39 29.76
CA GLU A 437 17.03 -5.27 30.93
C GLU A 437 18.45 -5.83 31.10
N ALA A 438 19.07 -6.29 30.00
CA ALA A 438 20.42 -6.83 30.01
C ALA A 438 21.47 -5.76 30.37
N ALA A 439 21.35 -4.57 29.77
CA ALA A 439 22.21 -3.43 30.07
C ALA A 439 22.09 -2.98 31.53
N LEU A 440 20.86 -2.77 32.01
CA LEU A 440 20.63 -2.40 33.41
C LEU A 440 21.15 -3.48 34.35
N ARG A 441 20.81 -4.75 34.15
CA ARG A 441 21.28 -5.86 35.01
C ARG A 441 22.80 -5.87 35.18
N ARG A 442 23.57 -5.71 34.10
CA ARG A 442 25.04 -5.75 34.18
C ARG A 442 25.65 -4.48 34.76
N VAL A 443 25.15 -3.30 34.40
CA VAL A 443 25.67 -2.04 34.95
C VAL A 443 25.30 -1.88 36.43
N LEU A 444 24.08 -2.24 36.84
CA LEU A 444 23.64 -2.19 38.24
C LEU A 444 24.42 -3.17 39.13
N GLN A 445 24.60 -4.43 38.70
CA GLN A 445 25.42 -5.42 39.42
C GLN A 445 26.87 -4.94 39.66
N SER A 446 27.46 -4.28 38.65
CA SER A 446 28.81 -3.70 38.78
C SER A 446 28.85 -2.53 39.78
N HIS A 447 27.80 -1.70 39.80
CA HIS A 447 27.68 -0.58 40.73
C HIS A 447 27.38 -1.02 42.17
N GLU A 448 26.55 -2.04 42.37
CA GLU A 448 26.31 -2.66 43.69
C GLU A 448 27.59 -3.28 44.25
N ALA A 449 28.36 -4.01 43.43
CA ALA A 449 29.65 -4.55 43.84
C ALA A 449 30.66 -3.45 44.22
N ALA A 450 30.68 -2.33 43.48
CA ALA A 450 31.51 -1.17 43.82
C ALA A 450 31.06 -0.52 45.14
N LEU A 451 29.75 -0.38 45.39
CA LEU A 451 29.22 0.15 46.64
C LEU A 451 29.67 -0.70 47.84
N THR A 452 29.57 -2.04 47.76
CA THR A 452 30.02 -2.93 48.84
C THR A 452 31.51 -2.76 49.15
N ILE A 453 32.37 -2.69 48.13
CA ILE A 453 33.82 -2.46 48.30
C ILE A 453 34.12 -1.09 48.96
N HIS A 454 33.22 -0.12 48.79
CA HIS A 454 33.34 1.19 49.41
C HIS A 454 32.79 1.28 50.84
N GLU A 455 31.87 0.40 51.26
CA GLU A 455 31.40 0.33 52.66
C GLU A 455 32.50 -0.20 53.60
N ASP A 456 33.38 -1.08 53.11
CA ASP A 456 34.53 -1.63 53.83
C ASP A 456 35.77 -0.68 53.90
N SER A 457 35.63 0.60 53.50
CA SER A 457 36.77 1.53 53.32
C SER A 457 36.57 2.89 54.00
N GLU A 458 37.48 3.25 54.91
CA GLU A 458 37.43 4.50 55.70
C GLU A 458 37.62 5.79 54.85
N ASP A 459 38.11 5.68 53.61
CA ASP A 459 38.45 6.82 52.73
C ASP A 459 37.57 6.86 51.44
N ALA A 460 36.38 6.26 51.53
CA ALA A 460 35.52 6.00 50.37
C ALA A 460 34.75 7.23 49.83
N THR A 461 35.19 7.74 48.68
CA THR A 461 34.37 8.68 47.89
C THR A 461 33.16 7.94 47.28
N ILE A 462 31.93 8.35 47.63
CA ILE A 462 30.69 7.69 47.17
C ILE A 462 30.70 7.46 45.64
N PRO A 463 30.46 6.22 45.14
CA PRO A 463 30.46 5.89 43.71
C PRO A 463 29.67 6.85 42.82
N ALA A 464 30.17 7.10 41.61
CA ALA A 464 29.48 7.94 40.63
C ALA A 464 28.16 7.28 40.17
N PRO A 465 27.03 8.02 40.10
CA PRO A 465 25.73 7.43 39.79
C PRO A 465 25.63 6.93 38.35
N ILE A 466 24.75 5.97 38.11
CA ILE A 466 24.36 5.54 36.76
C ILE A 466 23.35 6.54 36.19
N VAL A 467 23.43 6.83 34.89
CA VAL A 467 22.41 7.61 34.19
C VAL A 467 21.79 6.77 33.08
N LEU A 468 20.48 6.57 33.13
CA LEU A 468 19.69 6.02 32.04
C LEU A 468 18.97 7.16 31.31
N SER A 469 19.15 7.23 29.99
CA SER A 469 18.49 8.19 29.12
C SER A 469 17.50 7.47 28.21
N VAL A 470 16.26 7.94 28.18
CA VAL A 470 15.15 7.43 27.35
C VAL A 470 14.55 8.56 26.49
N PRO A 471 13.79 8.28 25.41
CA PRO A 471 13.25 9.36 24.57
C PRO A 471 12.27 10.28 25.31
N TYR A 472 11.25 9.71 25.97
CA TYR A 472 10.09 10.45 26.48
C TYR A 472 9.79 10.16 27.95
N HIS A 473 9.11 11.07 28.63
CA HIS A 473 8.85 10.96 30.07
C HIS A 473 8.02 9.73 30.48
N GLY A 474 7.08 9.25 29.66
CA GLY A 474 6.32 8.03 29.99
C GLY A 474 7.19 6.76 30.07
N LEU A 475 8.26 6.69 29.28
CA LEU A 475 9.26 5.62 29.38
C LEU A 475 10.12 5.72 30.64
N ALA A 476 10.23 6.91 31.25
CA ALA A 476 11.00 7.08 32.47
C ALA A 476 10.31 6.42 33.68
N ASP A 477 8.97 6.36 33.69
CA ASP A 477 8.20 5.67 34.71
C ASP A 477 8.27 4.13 34.52
N GLU A 478 8.14 3.60 33.29
CA GLU A 478 8.42 2.16 33.02
C GLU A 478 9.85 1.76 33.43
N ALA A 479 10.83 2.63 33.15
CA ALA A 479 12.23 2.40 33.50
C ALA A 479 12.49 2.47 35.01
N LEU A 480 11.75 3.32 35.75
CA LEU A 480 11.82 3.41 37.21
C LEU A 480 11.41 2.08 37.86
N GLU A 481 10.33 1.48 37.38
CA GLU A 481 9.85 0.17 37.84
C GLU A 481 10.84 -0.94 37.47
N ARG A 482 11.38 -0.93 36.23
CA ARG A 482 12.38 -1.89 35.76
C ARG A 482 13.65 -1.88 36.63
N VAL A 483 14.23 -0.71 36.93
CA VAL A 483 15.42 -0.62 37.78
C VAL A 483 15.13 -1.11 39.19
N ARG A 484 14.00 -0.68 39.79
CA ARG A 484 13.59 -1.14 41.14
C ARG A 484 13.37 -2.64 41.24
N ARG A 485 12.92 -3.29 40.16
CA ARG A 485 12.77 -4.75 40.09
C ARG A 485 14.11 -5.49 40.01
N ILE A 486 15.10 -4.92 39.32
CA ILE A 486 16.43 -5.51 39.17
C ILE A 486 17.26 -5.32 40.44
N SER A 487 17.27 -4.11 41.00
CA SER A 487 18.09 -3.68 42.14
C SER A 487 17.23 -2.88 43.14
N PRO A 488 16.47 -3.56 44.02
CA PRO A 488 15.54 -2.90 44.95
C PRO A 488 16.24 -2.06 46.03
N ASN A 489 17.54 -2.27 46.24
CA ASN A 489 18.33 -1.56 47.25
C ASN A 489 18.84 -0.18 46.78
N LEU A 490 18.80 0.12 45.47
CA LEU A 490 19.36 1.35 44.91
C LEU A 490 18.32 2.49 44.88
N THR A 491 18.77 3.71 45.16
CA THR A 491 17.93 4.92 45.08
C THR A 491 17.75 5.34 43.63
N VAL A 492 16.61 4.99 43.03
CA VAL A 492 16.25 5.38 41.65
C VAL A 492 15.39 6.65 41.63
N ARG A 493 15.73 7.64 40.80
CA ARG A 493 14.93 8.87 40.60
C ARG A 493 14.83 9.29 39.13
N ILE A 494 13.70 9.87 38.75
CA ILE A 494 13.49 10.52 37.45
C ILE A 494 13.80 12.02 37.58
N TRP A 495 14.63 12.57 36.69
CA TRP A 495 14.80 14.02 36.56
C TRP A 495 13.66 14.62 35.73
N LYS A 496 12.96 15.60 36.28
CA LYS A 496 11.74 16.18 35.70
C LYS A 496 11.99 17.59 35.13
N GLY A 497 11.53 17.80 33.90
CA GLY A 497 11.73 19.04 33.14
C GLY A 497 10.95 20.22 33.74
N ARG A 498 11.42 21.46 33.48
CA ARG A 498 10.78 22.68 34.03
C ARG A 498 9.34 22.84 33.56
N ALA A 499 9.09 22.61 32.28
CA ALA A 499 7.78 22.72 31.64
C ALA A 499 6.87 21.49 31.85
N GLN A 500 7.27 20.52 32.68
CA GLN A 500 6.45 19.32 32.89
C GLN A 500 5.22 19.66 33.74
N GLN A 501 4.05 19.64 33.10
CA GLN A 501 2.76 19.77 33.77
C GLN A 501 2.48 18.51 34.58
N LEU A 502 2.24 18.71 35.88
CA LEU A 502 1.85 17.72 36.88
C LEU A 502 0.76 18.39 37.75
N PRO A 503 0.08 17.67 38.67
CA PRO A 503 -0.91 18.28 39.57
C PRO A 503 -0.40 19.49 40.37
N VAL A 504 0.91 19.62 40.55
CA VAL A 504 1.60 20.89 40.81
C VAL A 504 2.71 21.04 39.75
N PRO A 505 2.73 22.11 38.93
CA PRO A 505 3.69 22.24 37.83
C PRO A 505 5.14 22.31 38.34
N MET A 506 6.07 21.73 37.59
CA MET A 506 7.48 21.68 37.99
C MET A 506 8.11 23.08 38.15
N CYS A 507 7.68 24.05 37.34
CA CYS A 507 8.06 25.46 37.46
C CYS A 507 6.85 26.37 37.23
N ALA A 508 6.53 27.24 38.20
CA ALA A 508 5.43 28.20 38.11
C ALA A 508 5.82 29.56 37.47
N ASN A 509 7.04 29.64 36.90
CA ASN A 509 7.62 30.83 36.30
C ASN A 509 8.44 30.44 35.04
N LEU A 510 7.74 29.92 34.02
CA LEU A 510 8.36 29.48 32.77
C LEU A 510 8.75 30.65 31.86
N GLU A 511 7.92 31.69 31.78
CA GLU A 511 8.16 32.87 30.92
C GLU A 511 9.53 33.53 31.15
N GLU A 512 9.96 33.71 32.41
CA GLU A 512 11.26 34.29 32.76
C GLU A 512 12.41 33.28 32.60
N VAL A 513 12.14 31.98 32.79
CA VAL A 513 13.09 30.90 32.46
C VAL A 513 13.39 30.90 30.97
N ASP A 514 12.36 30.93 30.13
CA ASP A 514 12.45 30.87 28.67
C ASP A 514 13.13 32.13 28.12
N ALA A 515 12.87 33.30 28.70
CA ALA A 515 13.58 34.55 28.37
C ALA A 515 15.09 34.46 28.64
N ILE A 516 15.49 33.87 29.77
CA ILE A 516 16.91 33.69 30.13
C ILE A 516 17.55 32.58 29.26
N GLN A 517 16.79 31.55 28.88
CA GLN A 517 17.30 30.50 27.99
C GLN A 517 17.41 30.96 26.52
N GLU A 518 16.52 31.85 26.03
CA GLU A 518 16.70 32.52 24.72
C GLU A 518 17.92 33.46 24.72
N ALA A 519 18.29 34.05 25.86
CA ALA A 519 19.54 34.78 26.03
C ALA A 519 20.80 33.87 26.09
N GLY A 520 20.63 32.55 25.97
CA GLY A 520 21.73 31.57 26.03
C GLY A 520 22.25 31.28 27.43
N LEU A 521 21.51 31.66 28.49
CA LEU A 521 21.97 31.59 29.87
C LEU A 521 21.35 30.45 30.71
N SER A 522 22.07 30.08 31.76
CA SER A 522 21.63 29.11 32.76
C SER A 522 20.57 29.72 33.69
N ALA A 523 19.29 29.54 33.36
CA ALA A 523 18.17 29.92 34.25
C ALA A 523 18.20 29.21 35.62
N THR A 524 18.92 28.09 35.73
CA THR A 524 19.17 27.40 37.00
C THR A 524 20.09 28.20 37.93
N GLU A 525 21.09 28.90 37.39
CA GLU A 525 22.00 29.74 38.17
C GLU A 525 21.45 31.17 38.28
N ARG A 526 21.16 31.80 37.15
CA ARG A 526 20.76 33.21 37.05
C ARG A 526 19.40 33.54 37.66
N LEU A 527 18.47 32.59 37.75
CA LEU A 527 17.13 32.82 38.30
C LEU A 527 16.83 31.90 39.50
N CYS A 528 17.03 30.59 39.38
CA CYS A 528 16.51 29.65 40.39
C CYS A 528 17.36 29.54 41.67
N ARG A 529 18.66 29.83 41.61
CA ARG A 529 19.51 29.89 42.82
C ARG A 529 19.40 31.23 43.52
N GLY A 530 19.58 32.31 42.77
CA GLY A 530 19.36 33.67 43.25
C GLY A 530 17.87 34.03 43.35
N SER A 531 17.39 34.70 42.31
CA SER A 531 16.40 35.76 42.45
C SER A 531 15.01 35.44 41.85
N CYS A 532 14.47 34.24 42.07
CA CYS A 532 13.13 33.87 41.59
C CYS A 532 12.06 34.06 42.69
N THR A 533 11.09 34.95 42.46
CA THR A 533 9.93 35.17 43.36
C THR A 533 9.06 33.93 43.60
N LYS A 534 9.15 32.93 42.72
CA LYS A 534 8.46 31.63 42.85
C LYS A 534 9.43 30.46 43.13
N LYS A 535 10.56 30.73 43.77
CA LYS A 535 11.53 29.72 44.23
C LYS A 535 10.97 28.88 45.37
N ASP A 536 10.30 29.52 46.33
CA ASP A 536 9.82 28.83 47.53
C ASP A 536 8.71 27.85 47.20
N GLY A 537 8.82 26.64 47.75
CA GLY A 537 7.93 25.53 47.42
C GLY A 537 8.20 24.82 46.08
N CYS A 538 8.90 25.47 45.14
CA CYS A 538 9.09 25.04 43.73
C CYS A 538 9.58 23.59 43.59
N PRO A 539 8.82 22.69 42.92
CA PRO A 539 9.21 21.29 42.77
C PRO A 539 10.55 21.12 42.04
N TYR A 540 10.84 21.91 41.01
CA TYR A 540 12.11 21.83 40.28
C TYR A 540 13.31 22.17 41.16
N VAL A 541 13.19 23.16 42.06
CA VAL A 541 14.28 23.53 42.98
C VAL A 541 14.49 22.45 44.04
N LYS A 542 13.40 21.94 44.64
CA LYS A 542 13.44 20.80 45.58
C LYS A 542 14.03 19.53 44.97
N GLN A 543 13.96 19.35 43.66
CA GLN A 543 14.60 18.22 42.97
C GLN A 543 16.14 18.35 42.92
N MET A 544 16.68 19.57 42.97
CA MET A 544 18.13 19.84 42.90
C MET A 544 18.89 19.44 44.18
N GLU A 545 18.19 19.17 45.28
CA GLU A 545 18.77 18.76 46.56
C GLU A 545 18.80 17.23 46.71
N GLN A 546 18.16 16.51 45.79
CA GLN A 546 17.99 15.05 45.87
C GLN A 546 19.24 14.30 45.40
N LYS A 547 19.54 13.19 46.05
CA LYS A 547 20.56 12.22 45.64
C LYS A 547 19.91 10.93 45.15
N ALA A 548 20.51 10.30 44.16
CA ALA A 548 20.12 9.02 43.60
C ALA A 548 21.37 8.30 43.10
N ASP A 549 21.34 6.98 43.17
CA ASP A 549 22.38 6.07 42.67
C ASP A 549 22.13 5.79 41.18
N VAL A 550 20.86 5.81 40.77
CA VAL A 550 20.41 5.74 39.38
C VAL A 550 19.51 6.92 39.04
N TRP A 551 19.92 7.73 38.07
CA TRP A 551 19.11 8.82 37.51
C TRP A 551 18.53 8.44 36.16
N ILE A 552 17.22 8.63 36.00
CA ILE A 552 16.51 8.45 34.73
C ILE A 552 16.20 9.82 34.14
N ILE A 553 16.61 10.08 32.90
CA ILE A 553 16.48 11.37 32.20
C ILE A 553 15.87 11.17 30.81
N THR A 554 15.32 12.22 30.22
CA THR A 554 15.00 12.22 28.78
C THR A 554 16.24 12.54 27.93
N HIS A 555 16.29 12.09 26.67
CA HIS A 555 17.38 12.43 25.74
C HIS A 555 17.58 13.94 25.60
N ALA A 556 16.50 14.72 25.58
CA ALA A 556 16.54 16.19 25.55
C ALA A 556 17.36 16.82 26.69
N CYS A 557 17.56 16.12 27.82
CA CYS A 557 18.38 16.59 28.94
C CYS A 557 19.90 16.50 28.65
N LEU A 558 20.33 15.67 27.67
CA LEU A 558 21.73 15.54 27.26
C LEU A 558 22.25 16.81 26.57
N PHE A 559 21.37 17.53 25.86
CA PHE A 559 21.68 18.77 25.12
C PHE A 559 21.58 20.04 25.97
N LEU A 560 21.32 19.89 27.28
CA LEU A 560 21.19 20.99 28.24
C LEU A 560 22.32 20.94 29.28
N PRO A 561 22.67 22.09 29.92
CA PRO A 561 23.65 22.13 31.00
C PRO A 561 23.30 21.13 32.13
N LYS A 562 24.16 20.12 32.31
CA LYS A 562 23.91 19.02 33.25
C LYS A 562 23.61 19.56 34.67
N PRO A 563 22.48 19.18 35.30
CA PRO A 563 22.16 19.59 36.66
C PRO A 563 23.26 19.21 37.66
N LYS A 564 23.68 20.13 38.54
CA LYS A 564 24.75 19.85 39.54
C LYS A 564 24.35 18.77 40.57
N ALA A 565 23.06 18.48 40.72
CA ALA A 565 22.52 17.39 41.57
C ALA A 565 22.89 15.99 41.03
N ILE A 566 22.84 15.83 39.71
CA ILE A 566 23.35 14.65 39.02
C ILE A 566 24.86 14.82 38.97
N ARG A 567 25.63 13.96 39.65
CA ARG A 567 27.10 13.97 39.60
C ARG A 567 27.60 13.56 38.21
N ARG A 568 28.91 13.50 37.98
CA ARG A 568 29.43 12.84 36.76
C ARG A 568 28.94 11.37 36.76
N PRO A 569 28.47 10.80 35.63
CA PRO A 569 28.02 9.41 35.64
C PRO A 569 29.19 8.42 35.74
N SER A 570 28.96 7.23 36.30
CA SER A 570 29.84 6.06 36.15
C SER A 570 29.60 5.37 34.81
N PHE A 571 28.33 5.23 34.42
CA PHE A 571 27.88 4.80 33.10
C PHE A 571 26.71 5.69 32.64
N LEU A 572 26.65 5.93 31.33
CA LEU A 572 25.54 6.57 30.64
C LEU A 572 24.93 5.57 29.65
N ILE A 573 23.69 5.15 29.89
CA ILE A 573 22.94 4.24 29.01
C ILE A 573 21.95 5.06 28.19
N LEU A 574 21.94 4.93 26.86
CA LEU A 574 20.92 5.48 25.96
C LEU A 574 20.11 4.33 25.36
N ASP A 575 18.78 4.34 25.53
CA ASP A 575 17.87 3.34 24.96
C ASP A 575 16.96 3.98 23.90
N GLU A 576 16.92 3.42 22.68
CA GLU A 576 16.22 3.94 21.48
C GLU A 576 16.67 5.36 21.07
N VAL A 577 17.90 5.50 20.54
CA VAL A 577 18.61 6.79 20.38
C VAL A 577 17.89 7.74 19.40
N THR A 578 17.26 8.80 19.92
CA THR A 578 16.69 9.89 19.11
C THR A 578 17.51 11.18 19.17
N LEU A 579 17.27 12.09 18.22
CA LEU A 579 17.86 13.45 18.20
C LEU A 579 16.93 14.50 18.83
N ASP A 580 15.96 14.07 19.64
CA ASP A 580 14.91 14.95 20.17
C ASP A 580 15.48 16.00 21.13
N GLY A 581 15.34 17.27 20.76
CA GLY A 581 15.92 18.42 21.49
C GLY A 581 17.37 18.77 21.12
N ALA A 582 18.00 18.03 20.19
CA ALA A 582 19.30 18.37 19.62
C ALA A 582 19.16 19.45 18.53
N ILE A 583 18.27 19.23 17.56
CA ILE A 583 17.99 20.17 16.47
C ILE A 583 17.11 21.32 16.98
N THR A 584 17.36 22.53 16.48
CA THR A 584 16.62 23.74 16.85
C THR A 584 16.32 24.63 15.64
N GLY A 585 15.19 25.36 15.69
CA GLY A 585 14.89 26.44 14.75
C GLY A 585 14.27 26.04 13.41
N THR A 586 13.93 24.76 13.22
CA THR A 586 13.38 24.23 11.97
C THR A 586 11.88 24.51 11.77
N SER A 587 11.10 24.63 12.84
CA SER A 587 9.68 25.00 12.80
C SER A 587 9.43 26.42 12.29
N ASP A 588 8.31 26.68 11.62
CA ASP A 588 8.02 28.01 11.08
C ASP A 588 7.72 29.08 12.14
N ALA A 589 7.32 28.69 13.35
CA ALA A 589 7.33 29.56 14.53
C ALA A 589 8.73 30.10 14.92
N ALA A 590 9.81 29.65 14.26
CA ALA A 590 11.16 30.18 14.40
C ALA A 590 11.49 31.28 13.35
N HIS A 591 10.61 31.59 12.40
CA HIS A 591 10.76 32.77 11.54
C HIS A 591 10.70 34.04 12.38
N ARG A 592 11.65 34.94 12.21
CA ARG A 592 11.63 36.25 12.89
C ARG A 592 11.93 37.36 11.89
N SER A 593 11.23 38.48 12.00
CA SER A 593 11.62 39.70 11.26
C SER A 593 13.07 40.05 11.58
N VAL A 594 13.85 40.47 10.58
CA VAL A 594 15.25 40.92 10.76
C VAL A 594 15.36 42.05 11.78
N ASN A 595 14.34 42.92 11.89
CA ASN A 595 14.24 43.96 12.92
C ASN A 595 14.25 43.42 14.37
N SER A 596 13.98 42.12 14.59
CA SER A 596 14.11 41.50 15.92
C SER A 596 15.57 41.31 16.38
N ILE A 597 16.56 41.52 15.50
CA ILE A 597 17.99 41.54 15.87
C ILE A 597 18.33 42.87 16.56
N LEU A 598 17.64 43.96 16.21
CA LEU A 598 17.83 45.27 16.83
C LEU A 598 17.45 45.24 18.31
N LEU A 599 18.17 46.04 19.10
CA LEU A 599 17.81 46.27 20.50
C LEU A 599 16.55 47.14 20.57
N PRO A 600 15.56 46.81 21.42
CA PRO A 600 14.44 47.70 21.73
C PRO A 600 14.97 49.06 22.19
N THR A 601 14.82 50.08 21.34
CA THR A 601 15.71 51.24 21.38
C THR A 601 15.60 52.05 22.68
N THR A 602 16.74 52.30 23.33
CA THR A 602 16.86 53.23 24.47
C THR A 602 16.55 54.69 24.10
N LYS A 603 16.49 54.98 22.78
CA LYS A 603 16.07 56.24 22.16
C LYS A 603 14.55 56.47 22.18
N GLN A 604 13.71 55.42 22.28
CA GLN A 604 12.28 55.61 22.56
C GLN A 604 12.08 56.12 24.00
N GLN A 605 11.08 56.97 24.22
CA GLN A 605 10.94 57.75 25.45
C GLN A 605 10.78 56.92 26.74
N ASN A 606 10.33 55.67 26.63
CA ASN A 606 9.85 54.83 27.74
C ASN A 606 10.83 53.72 28.20
N ALA A 607 12.08 53.71 27.73
CA ALA A 607 13.06 52.73 28.21
C ALA A 607 13.40 52.99 29.71
N PRO A 608 13.51 51.96 30.57
CA PRO A 608 13.80 52.14 32.00
C PRO A 608 15.08 52.92 32.25
N GLU A 609 15.03 53.84 33.22
CA GLU A 609 16.11 54.80 33.47
C GLU A 609 17.43 54.13 33.88
N ASP A 610 17.38 53.00 34.59
CA ASP A 610 18.55 52.20 34.94
C ASP A 610 19.19 51.51 33.73
N VAL A 611 18.39 51.16 32.72
CA VAL A 611 18.87 50.63 31.44
C VAL A 611 19.51 51.75 30.63
N ARG A 612 18.89 52.94 30.60
CA ARG A 612 19.43 54.14 29.92
C ARG A 612 20.76 54.62 30.49
N GLN A 613 20.87 54.72 31.83
CA GLN A 613 22.10 55.16 32.47
C GLN A 613 23.26 54.17 32.23
N LYS A 614 22.98 52.85 32.21
CA LYS A 614 23.97 51.84 31.81
C LYS A 614 24.29 51.88 30.30
N PHE A 615 23.35 52.28 29.45
CA PHE A 615 23.55 52.43 28.00
C PHE A 615 24.52 53.57 27.63
N MET A 616 24.71 54.54 28.51
CA MET A 616 25.71 55.61 28.34
C MET A 616 27.15 55.12 28.63
N GLY A 617 27.31 53.88 29.10
CA GLY A 617 28.58 53.15 29.08
C GLY A 617 28.87 52.60 27.67
N PHE A 618 30.04 52.95 27.14
CA PHE A 618 30.52 52.70 25.77
C PHE A 618 30.08 51.35 25.14
N THR A 619 30.19 50.26 25.90
CA THR A 619 29.98 48.87 25.47
C THR A 619 28.61 48.60 24.84
N LEU A 620 27.52 49.24 25.31
CA LEU A 620 26.18 48.97 24.78
C LEU A 620 25.92 49.63 23.41
N ALA A 621 26.59 50.75 23.12
CA ALA A 621 26.52 51.40 21.81
C ALA A 621 27.26 50.60 20.73
N GLU A 622 28.39 49.96 21.08
CA GLU A 622 29.10 49.05 20.17
C GLU A 622 28.24 47.84 19.82
N VAL A 623 27.53 47.29 20.80
CA VAL A 623 26.58 46.18 20.61
C VAL A 623 25.36 46.60 19.77
N GLU A 624 24.80 47.82 19.95
CA GLU A 624 23.75 48.38 19.06
C GLU A 624 24.26 48.53 17.61
N ASN A 625 25.49 49.01 17.43
CA ASN A 625 26.12 49.13 16.11
C ASN A 625 26.37 47.76 15.44
N ARG A 626 26.75 46.73 16.21
CA ARG A 626 26.89 45.35 15.70
C ARG A 626 25.54 44.77 15.26
N ALA A 627 24.47 44.97 16.03
CA ALA A 627 23.13 44.56 15.63
C ALA A 627 22.69 45.23 14.32
N SER A 628 22.84 46.56 14.23
CA SER A 628 22.52 47.34 13.02
C SER A 628 23.33 46.88 11.79
N ARG A 629 24.61 46.52 11.96
CA ARG A 629 25.45 45.97 10.86
C ARG A 629 24.98 44.60 10.36
N ILE A 630 24.47 43.72 11.23
CA ILE A 630 23.90 42.43 10.80
C ILE A 630 22.58 42.65 10.06
N VAL A 631 21.73 43.57 10.53
CA VAL A 631 20.49 43.94 9.84
C VAL A 631 20.79 44.46 8.43
N ALA A 632 21.64 45.47 8.28
CA ALA A 632 22.02 46.03 6.99
C ALA A 632 22.72 45.01 6.05
N MET A 633 23.45 44.04 6.60
CA MET A 633 24.05 42.94 5.84
C MET A 633 22.97 41.98 5.29
N LEU A 634 21.96 41.62 6.10
CA LEU A 634 20.86 40.75 5.68
C LEU A 634 19.91 41.46 4.70
N GLU A 635 19.65 42.75 4.90
CA GLU A 635 18.88 43.59 3.98
C GLU A 635 19.55 43.65 2.60
N ARG A 636 20.85 43.96 2.55
CA ARG A 636 21.65 43.92 1.31
C ARG A 636 21.65 42.56 0.63
N ALA A 637 21.80 41.49 1.40
CA ALA A 637 21.77 40.13 0.88
C ALA A 637 20.41 39.71 0.30
N ALA A 638 19.35 40.48 0.59
CA ALA A 638 17.98 40.27 0.12
C ALA A 638 17.54 41.27 -0.96
N GLU A 639 18.38 42.24 -1.37
CA GLU A 639 18.05 43.23 -2.42
C GLU A 639 17.74 42.57 -3.78
N GLU A 640 18.43 41.48 -4.12
CA GLU A 640 18.23 40.71 -5.37
C GLU A 640 17.36 39.45 -5.19
N LEU A 641 16.70 39.28 -4.03
CA LEU A 641 16.01 38.03 -3.69
C LEU A 641 14.54 38.01 -4.16
N GLU A 642 14.21 37.08 -5.05
CA GLU A 642 12.83 36.85 -5.52
C GLU A 642 11.88 36.48 -4.35
N ARG A 643 10.64 36.98 -4.39
CA ARG A 643 9.60 36.67 -3.38
C ARG A 643 9.36 35.16 -3.28
N GLY A 644 9.26 34.65 -2.06
CA GLY A 644 9.09 33.21 -1.77
C GLY A 644 10.38 32.38 -1.86
N THR A 645 11.48 32.93 -2.37
CA THR A 645 12.78 32.24 -2.37
C THR A 645 13.49 32.42 -1.02
N THR A 646 13.96 31.31 -0.45
CA THR A 646 14.82 31.33 0.74
C THR A 646 16.29 31.29 0.34
N CYS A 647 17.06 32.27 0.81
CA CYS A 647 18.51 32.36 0.60
C CYS A 647 19.28 31.88 1.84
N HIS A 648 20.51 31.39 1.65
CA HIS A 648 21.45 31.05 2.71
C HIS A 648 22.52 32.14 2.81
N LEU A 649 22.96 32.49 4.02
CA LEU A 649 23.99 33.51 4.20
C LEU A 649 25.35 33.02 3.68
N SER A 650 25.81 33.63 2.58
CA SER A 650 27.11 33.31 1.98
C SER A 650 28.27 33.87 2.81
N ARG A 651 29.42 33.18 2.76
CA ARG A 651 30.66 33.66 3.37
C ARG A 651 31.13 34.98 2.76
N ALA A 652 30.97 35.17 1.45
CA ALA A 652 31.34 36.42 0.78
C ALA A 652 30.52 37.61 1.32
N THR A 653 29.23 37.40 1.62
CA THR A 653 28.36 38.40 2.26
C THR A 653 28.85 38.75 3.66
N ILE A 654 29.27 37.74 4.44
CA ILE A 654 29.84 37.92 5.78
C ILE A 654 31.16 38.70 5.69
N GLU A 655 32.10 38.27 4.86
CA GLU A 655 33.45 38.88 4.73
C GLU A 655 33.41 40.34 4.24
N GLN A 656 32.38 40.75 3.50
CA GLN A 656 32.13 42.16 3.15
C GLN A 656 31.75 43.05 4.35
N HIS A 657 31.22 42.46 5.43
CA HIS A 657 30.63 43.20 6.56
C HIS A 657 31.28 42.89 7.92
N PHE A 658 31.96 41.75 8.06
CA PHE A 658 32.61 41.26 9.28
C PHE A 658 33.81 40.36 8.95
N ASP A 659 34.94 40.61 9.61
CA ASP A 659 36.10 39.72 9.61
C ASP A 659 36.05 38.77 10.82
N LEU A 660 36.89 37.72 10.80
CA LEU A 660 36.97 36.77 11.90
C LEU A 660 37.34 37.48 13.23
N ALA A 661 38.38 38.32 13.25
CA ALA A 661 38.82 39.00 14.47
C ALA A 661 37.76 39.98 15.01
N GLY A 662 37.03 40.69 14.14
CA GLY A 662 35.91 41.54 14.54
C GLY A 662 34.73 40.78 15.18
N LEU A 663 34.51 39.51 14.82
CA LEU A 663 33.55 38.61 15.47
C LEU A 663 34.12 37.97 16.74
N GLU A 664 35.40 37.61 16.77
CA GLU A 664 36.06 37.03 17.95
C GLU A 664 36.15 38.01 19.12
N ASN A 665 36.47 39.28 18.85
CA ASN A 665 36.48 40.34 19.87
C ASN A 665 35.06 40.81 20.23
N GLY A 666 34.15 40.86 19.25
CA GLY A 666 32.79 41.34 19.44
C GLY A 666 31.87 40.40 20.21
N LEU A 667 32.09 39.09 20.15
CA LEU A 667 31.22 38.13 20.85
C LEU A 667 31.33 38.26 22.39
N PRO A 668 32.53 38.37 23.00
CA PRO A 668 32.68 38.72 24.42
C PRO A 668 31.95 40.00 24.86
N GLU A 669 31.90 41.05 24.03
CA GLU A 669 31.16 42.29 24.35
C GLU A 669 29.65 42.01 24.49
N VAL A 670 29.07 41.27 23.54
CA VAL A 670 27.67 40.87 23.57
C VAL A 670 27.38 39.94 24.76
N GLU A 671 28.26 38.98 25.03
CA GLU A 671 28.12 38.07 26.17
C GLU A 671 28.31 38.79 27.52
N GLN A 672 29.12 39.84 27.59
CA GLN A 672 29.22 40.72 28.77
C GLN A 672 27.95 41.56 28.98
N ALA A 673 27.37 42.13 27.91
CA ALA A 673 26.09 42.84 27.99
C ALA A 673 24.94 41.91 28.45
N ILE A 674 24.92 40.66 27.98
CA ILE A 674 24.00 39.60 28.46
C ILE A 674 24.20 39.33 29.97
N GLN A 675 25.45 39.28 30.45
CA GLN A 675 25.77 39.09 31.87
C GLN A 675 25.35 40.29 32.74
N TRP A 676 25.43 41.53 32.23
CA TRP A 676 25.01 42.74 32.97
C TRP A 676 23.49 42.91 33.10
N MET A 677 22.72 42.35 32.15
CA MET A 677 21.26 42.42 32.17
C MET A 677 20.59 41.27 32.93
N THR A 678 21.36 40.29 33.42
CA THR A 678 20.84 39.17 34.23
C THR A 678 21.37 39.21 35.67
N PRO A 679 20.63 38.64 36.65
CA PRO A 679 21.07 38.62 38.05
C PRO A 679 22.40 37.91 38.21
N ASP A 680 23.21 38.29 39.19
CA ASP A 680 24.46 37.62 39.52
C ASP A 680 24.37 36.85 40.84
N ASP A 681 25.19 35.81 40.98
CA ASP A 681 25.24 34.93 42.16
C ASP A 681 25.59 35.68 43.47
N LYS A 682 26.02 36.95 43.41
CA LYS A 682 26.41 37.77 44.57
C LYS A 682 25.36 38.82 44.97
N GLY A 683 24.31 39.03 44.16
CA GLY A 683 23.22 39.95 44.48
C GLY A 683 23.63 41.42 44.51
N HIS A 684 23.94 42.01 43.35
CA HIS A 684 24.16 43.45 43.25
C HIS A 684 22.98 44.23 43.86
N PRO A 685 23.19 45.20 44.78
CA PRO A 685 22.11 45.81 45.59
C PRO A 685 20.95 46.42 44.80
N ASP A 686 21.20 46.88 43.58
CA ASP A 686 20.22 47.55 42.70
C ASP A 686 19.42 46.58 41.81
N PHE A 687 19.69 45.27 41.87
CA PHE A 687 19.07 44.29 40.97
C PHE A 687 17.73 43.78 41.51
N GLN A 688 16.69 44.62 41.41
CA GLN A 688 15.31 44.22 41.72
C GLN A 688 14.77 43.21 40.70
N ILE A 689 14.10 42.17 41.20
CA ILE A 689 13.62 41.01 40.41
C ILE A 689 12.52 41.42 39.43
N ASP A 690 11.65 42.32 39.86
CA ASP A 690 10.38 42.63 39.17
C ASP A 690 10.60 43.22 37.76
N ARG A 691 11.81 43.73 37.47
CA ARG A 691 12.23 44.26 36.16
C ARG A 691 12.76 43.21 35.18
N VAL A 692 12.83 41.92 35.54
CA VAL A 692 13.26 40.86 34.60
C VAL A 692 12.34 40.84 33.37
N LYS A 693 11.02 41.01 33.55
CA LYS A 693 10.06 41.11 32.44
C LYS A 693 10.27 42.33 31.54
N GLU A 694 10.63 43.48 32.11
CA GLU A 694 10.94 44.70 31.36
C GLU A 694 12.19 44.54 30.48
N ARG A 695 13.19 43.77 30.96
CA ARG A 695 14.45 43.52 30.25
C ARG A 695 14.38 42.32 29.29
N THR A 696 13.38 41.45 29.42
CA THR A 696 13.17 40.26 28.56
C THR A 696 13.28 40.56 27.05
N PRO A 697 12.67 41.61 26.48
CA PRO A 697 12.80 41.91 25.04
C PRO A 697 14.26 42.17 24.61
N ILE A 698 15.05 42.82 25.47
CA ILE A 698 16.45 43.17 25.23
C ILE A 698 17.35 41.93 25.39
N LEU A 699 17.11 41.11 26.42
CA LEU A 699 17.78 39.83 26.63
C LEU A 699 17.56 38.88 25.44
N LYS A 700 16.31 38.77 24.95
CA LYS A 700 15.98 37.99 23.75
C LYS A 700 16.66 38.53 22.49
N ALA A 701 16.84 39.85 22.35
CA ALA A 701 17.56 40.45 21.22
C ALA A 701 19.07 40.15 21.26
N LEU A 702 19.74 40.33 22.41
CA LEU A 702 21.15 39.95 22.55
C LEU A 702 21.39 38.44 22.37
N GLY A 703 20.48 37.60 22.83
CA GLY A 703 20.54 36.15 22.60
C GLY A 703 20.59 35.80 21.11
N ARG A 704 19.72 36.43 20.30
CA ARG A 704 19.70 36.29 18.83
C ARG A 704 20.98 36.84 18.19
N LEU A 705 21.42 38.03 18.59
CA LEU A 705 22.68 38.64 18.13
C LEU A 705 23.90 37.73 18.39
N ALA A 706 24.06 37.23 19.62
CA ALA A 706 25.15 36.34 19.98
C ALA A 706 25.09 35.01 19.22
N ALA A 707 23.90 34.44 19.00
CA ALA A 707 23.74 33.20 18.25
C ALA A 707 24.08 33.37 16.75
N LEU A 708 23.65 34.46 16.12
CA LEU A 708 24.06 34.83 14.75
C LEU A 708 25.58 35.05 14.66
N MET A 709 26.18 35.80 15.60
CA MET A 709 27.62 36.05 15.61
C MET A 709 28.45 34.77 15.82
N ARG A 710 28.00 33.81 16.64
CA ARG A 710 28.67 32.51 16.80
C ARG A 710 28.65 31.70 15.49
N GLU A 711 27.52 31.67 14.78
CA GLU A 711 27.38 30.91 13.54
C GLU A 711 28.10 31.58 12.36
N MET A 712 28.11 32.91 12.26
CA MET A 712 28.98 33.64 11.33
C MET A 712 30.48 33.41 11.63
N LYS A 713 30.89 33.49 12.90
CA LYS A 713 32.27 33.18 13.32
C LYS A 713 32.65 31.77 12.87
N ARG A 714 31.77 30.79 13.10
CA ARG A 714 31.96 29.39 12.71
C ARG A 714 32.12 29.25 11.20
N CYS A 715 31.27 29.92 10.41
CA CYS A 715 31.37 29.94 8.94
C CYS A 715 32.74 30.42 8.46
N LEU A 716 33.28 31.50 9.05
CA LEU A 716 34.62 32.00 8.72
C LEU A 716 35.75 31.08 9.23
N SER A 717 35.66 30.56 10.45
CA SER A 717 36.73 29.74 11.05
C SER A 717 36.84 28.33 10.47
N GLU A 718 35.72 27.73 10.05
CA GLU A 718 35.71 26.46 9.30
C GLU A 718 35.90 26.66 7.79
N GLY A 719 35.85 27.92 7.31
CA GLY A 719 36.09 28.29 5.92
C GLY A 719 34.95 27.98 4.94
N LEU A 720 33.74 27.69 5.44
CA LEU A 720 32.57 27.28 4.65
C LEU A 720 32.17 28.34 3.60
N GLU A 721 31.67 27.93 2.43
CA GLU A 721 31.22 28.87 1.38
C GLU A 721 29.92 29.61 1.74
N ALA A 722 29.06 28.98 2.54
CA ALA A 722 27.83 29.55 3.09
C ALA A 722 27.42 28.79 4.36
N THR A 723 26.61 29.42 5.21
CA THR A 723 25.92 28.73 6.31
C THR A 723 24.42 28.64 6.05
N PRO A 724 23.83 27.43 5.90
CA PRO A 724 22.39 27.26 5.77
C PRO A 724 21.67 27.43 7.12
N ARG A 725 22.41 27.52 8.24
CA ARG A 725 21.83 27.79 9.56
C ARG A 725 21.35 29.22 9.70
N ILE A 726 21.86 30.16 8.90
CA ILE A 726 21.32 31.51 8.77
C ILE A 726 20.69 31.61 7.38
N SER A 727 19.36 31.54 7.32
CA SER A 727 18.61 31.68 6.07
C SER A 727 17.58 32.79 6.17
N PHE A 728 17.22 33.41 5.05
CA PHE A 728 16.34 34.58 5.02
C PHE A 728 15.51 34.65 3.73
N PHE A 729 14.35 35.28 3.82
CA PHE A 729 13.35 35.39 2.74
C PHE A 729 12.41 36.57 2.97
N TRP A 730 11.80 37.05 1.89
CA TRP A 730 10.67 37.99 1.93
C TRP A 730 9.36 37.22 2.10
N ASP A 731 8.58 37.56 3.13
CA ASP A 731 7.24 37.01 3.32
C ASP A 731 6.17 37.72 2.46
N GLU A 732 4.91 37.30 2.59
CA GLU A 732 3.77 37.87 1.86
C GLU A 732 3.47 39.33 2.26
N GLU A 733 3.78 39.71 3.50
CA GLU A 733 3.65 41.07 4.03
C GLU A 733 4.79 42.00 3.53
N ASN A 734 5.81 41.46 2.85
CA ASN A 734 7.07 42.11 2.48
C ASN A 734 7.94 42.50 3.68
N VAL A 735 7.82 41.78 4.80
CA VAL A 735 8.75 41.84 5.91
C VAL A 735 9.90 40.85 5.64
N LEU A 736 11.13 41.35 5.64
CA LEU A 736 12.30 40.47 5.58
C LEU A 736 12.38 39.64 6.87
N ARG A 737 12.22 38.32 6.73
CA ARG A 737 12.37 37.35 7.83
C ARG A 737 13.65 36.56 7.67
N TYR A 738 14.21 36.16 8.80
CA TYR A 738 15.28 35.17 8.89
C TYR A 738 14.88 34.00 9.78
N ARG A 739 15.53 32.87 9.54
CA ARG A 739 15.48 31.65 10.33
C ARG A 739 16.89 31.37 10.84
N LEU A 740 17.03 31.08 12.13
CA LEU A 740 18.28 30.60 12.72
C LEU A 740 18.08 29.15 13.16
N THR A 741 18.63 28.21 12.38
CA THR A 741 18.61 26.78 12.70
C THR A 741 19.91 26.36 13.39
N GLY A 742 19.96 25.15 13.95
CA GLY A 742 21.19 24.65 14.55
C GLY A 742 21.08 23.28 15.18
N CYS A 743 22.22 22.82 15.71
CA CYS A 743 22.39 21.54 16.39
C CYS A 743 23.11 21.77 17.73
N ARG A 744 22.55 21.26 18.82
CA ARG A 744 23.19 21.24 20.14
C ARG A 744 24.01 19.97 20.29
N SER A 745 25.31 20.09 20.52
CA SER A 745 26.14 18.97 20.97
C SER A 745 25.67 18.45 22.33
N ILE A 746 25.92 17.17 22.63
CA ILE A 746 25.72 16.65 23.99
C ILE A 746 26.63 17.44 24.96
N HIS A 747 26.04 17.96 26.03
CA HIS A 747 26.73 18.88 26.91
C HIS A 747 27.89 18.18 27.65
N LYS A 748 29.12 18.67 27.47
CA LYS A 748 30.39 18.01 27.86
C LYS A 748 30.41 17.36 29.25
N HIS A 749 29.73 17.90 30.25
CA HIS A 749 29.70 17.28 31.59
C HIS A 749 28.97 15.92 31.66
N TRP A 750 28.23 15.49 30.62
CA TRP A 750 27.68 14.13 30.53
C TRP A 750 28.74 13.11 30.08
N ILE A 751 29.46 13.41 28.97
CA ILE A 751 30.41 12.49 28.33
C ILE A 751 31.85 12.67 28.84
N GLY A 752 32.28 13.87 29.16
CA GLY A 752 33.64 14.20 29.59
C GLY A 752 34.16 15.51 28.97
N PRO A 753 35.14 16.19 29.59
CA PRO A 753 35.76 17.38 29.03
C PRO A 753 36.89 17.06 28.03
N ASP A 754 37.52 15.89 28.13
CA ASP A 754 38.64 15.40 27.31
C ASP A 754 38.53 13.88 27.10
N GLU A 755 39.49 13.27 26.40
CA GLU A 755 39.48 11.84 26.04
C GLU A 755 39.90 10.89 27.18
N ASN A 756 40.68 11.36 28.15
CA ASN A 756 41.19 10.53 29.25
C ASN A 756 40.13 10.38 30.35
N ASP A 757 39.42 11.47 30.67
CA ASP A 757 38.28 11.48 31.58
C ASP A 757 36.95 11.46 30.82
N GLN A 758 36.66 10.34 30.13
CA GLN A 758 35.37 10.05 29.49
C GLN A 758 34.48 9.07 30.26
N THR A 759 33.19 9.36 30.29
CA THR A 759 32.12 8.53 30.84
C THR A 759 31.83 7.40 29.86
N PRO A 760 31.91 6.12 30.29
CA PRO A 760 31.41 4.99 29.51
C PRO A 760 29.96 5.18 29.03
N VAL A 761 29.74 5.09 27.72
CA VAL A 761 28.42 5.21 27.07
C VAL A 761 28.03 3.90 26.41
N ILE A 762 26.86 3.37 26.79
CA ILE A 762 26.22 2.21 26.17
C ILE A 762 24.98 2.68 25.42
N LEU A 763 24.95 2.50 24.11
CA LEU A 763 23.82 2.87 23.25
C LEU A 763 23.09 1.59 22.82
N LEU A 764 21.76 1.58 22.90
CA LEU A 764 20.91 0.40 22.66
C LEU A 764 19.82 0.74 21.64
N ASP A 765 19.95 0.28 20.40
CA ASP A 765 19.02 0.65 19.33
C ASP A 765 18.59 -0.57 18.50
N ALA A 766 17.36 -0.56 17.99
CA ALA A 766 16.87 -1.59 17.07
C ALA A 766 17.02 -1.19 15.59
N THR A 767 17.12 0.12 15.31
CA THR A 767 17.19 0.73 13.98
C THR A 767 18.16 1.92 13.96
N PRO A 768 19.43 1.75 14.36
CA PRO A 768 20.36 2.85 14.57
C PRO A 768 20.76 3.52 13.26
N ASN A 769 20.63 4.85 13.20
CA ASN A 769 21.11 5.60 12.06
C ASN A 769 22.56 6.07 12.26
N LEU A 770 23.53 5.29 11.76
CA LEU A 770 24.96 5.55 12.00
C LEU A 770 25.46 6.95 11.58
N PRO A 771 25.05 7.54 10.43
CA PRO A 771 25.37 8.93 10.09
C PRO A 771 24.93 9.94 11.16
N LEU A 772 23.72 9.77 11.71
CA LEU A 772 23.19 10.65 12.76
C LEU A 772 23.87 10.43 14.12
N ILE A 773 24.02 9.18 14.56
CA ILE A 773 24.61 8.87 15.88
C ILE A 773 26.09 9.28 15.93
N ARG A 774 26.86 9.08 14.84
CA ARG A 774 28.28 9.47 14.77
C ARG A 774 28.53 10.98 14.81
N HIS A 775 27.52 11.82 14.55
CA HIS A 775 27.62 13.27 14.75
C HIS A 775 27.78 13.63 16.25
N PHE A 776 27.21 12.82 17.15
CA PHE A 776 27.29 13.03 18.60
C PHE A 776 28.34 12.13 19.28
N PHE A 777 28.65 10.99 18.66
CA PHE A 777 29.67 10.04 19.12
C PHE A 777 30.63 9.70 17.97
N PRO A 778 31.64 10.55 17.66
CA PRO A 778 32.54 10.30 16.52
C PRO A 778 33.31 8.98 16.65
N ASN A 779 33.81 8.69 17.85
CA ASN A 779 34.58 7.48 18.19
C ASN A 779 33.67 6.30 18.60
N LEU A 780 32.50 6.15 17.97
CA LEU A 780 31.53 5.11 18.29
C LEU A 780 31.99 3.72 17.82
N ALA A 781 32.28 2.84 18.78
CA ALA A 781 32.44 1.41 18.54
C ALA A 781 31.08 0.73 18.28
N LEU A 782 31.08 -0.32 17.45
CA LEU A 782 29.92 -1.15 17.20
C LEU A 782 30.09 -2.49 17.93
N GLY A 783 29.09 -2.88 18.73
CA GLY A 783 28.92 -4.26 19.17
C GLY A 783 28.44 -5.14 18.01
N SER A 784 28.18 -6.43 18.27
CA SER A 784 27.54 -7.27 17.26
C SER A 784 26.08 -6.88 17.08
N ASP A 785 25.56 -7.14 15.88
CA ASP A 785 24.12 -7.12 15.64
C ASP A 785 23.47 -8.38 16.23
N VAL A 786 22.56 -8.17 17.18
CA VAL A 786 21.88 -9.26 17.90
C VAL A 786 20.41 -9.23 17.51
N GLN A 787 20.08 -10.03 16.50
CA GLN A 787 18.72 -10.30 16.05
C GLN A 787 18.31 -11.72 16.48
N ALA A 788 17.00 -11.95 16.60
CA ALA A 788 16.44 -13.24 17.02
C ALA A 788 15.38 -13.73 16.02
N ALA A 789 15.31 -15.04 15.82
CA ALA A 789 14.26 -15.67 15.04
C ALA A 789 12.89 -15.44 15.68
N THR A 790 11.86 -15.21 14.85
CA THR A 790 10.48 -14.99 15.30
C THR A 790 9.53 -16.07 14.74
N PRO A 791 9.75 -17.37 15.02
CA PRO A 791 9.06 -18.50 14.36
C PRO A 791 7.54 -18.55 14.62
N HIS A 792 7.06 -17.78 15.60
CA HIS A 792 5.65 -17.66 15.96
C HIS A 792 5.06 -16.29 15.61
N ALA A 793 5.77 -15.48 14.83
CA ALA A 793 5.26 -14.28 14.20
C ALA A 793 5.25 -14.44 12.67
N ARG A 794 4.38 -13.70 11.99
CA ARG A 794 4.30 -13.69 10.52
C ARG A 794 4.08 -12.27 10.01
N PHE A 795 4.96 -11.83 9.13
CA PHE A 795 5.04 -10.48 8.59
C PHE A 795 4.64 -10.46 7.11
N VAL A 796 3.64 -9.64 6.78
CA VAL A 796 3.01 -9.61 5.45
C VAL A 796 2.99 -8.18 4.89
N TRP A 797 3.52 -8.00 3.68
CA TRP A 797 3.37 -6.74 2.94
C TRP A 797 2.12 -6.79 2.06
N MET A 798 1.24 -5.81 2.20
CA MET A 798 -0.01 -5.69 1.46
C MET A 798 0.17 -4.70 0.29
N GLN A 799 0.61 -5.22 -0.86
CA GLN A 799 0.81 -4.46 -2.10
C GLN A 799 -0.52 -4.07 -2.75
N GLY A 800 -0.52 -3.03 -3.59
CA GLY A 800 -1.68 -2.64 -4.39
C GLY A 800 -2.05 -1.17 -4.17
N LYS A 801 -3.18 -0.92 -3.51
CA LYS A 801 -3.70 0.43 -3.28
C LYS A 801 -3.27 0.97 -1.92
N PHE A 802 -2.21 1.76 -1.94
CA PHE A 802 -1.45 2.18 -0.75
C PHE A 802 -2.14 3.27 0.06
N TRP A 803 -2.17 3.14 1.39
CA TRP A 803 -2.81 4.09 2.30
C TRP A 803 -1.88 5.25 2.68
N HIS A 804 -1.36 5.99 1.70
CA HIS A 804 -0.51 7.16 1.98
C HIS A 804 -1.31 8.32 2.63
N GLY A 805 -0.63 9.27 3.27
CA GLY A 805 -1.29 10.31 4.09
C GLY A 805 -2.38 11.11 3.37
N ILE A 806 -2.18 11.41 2.08
CA ILE A 806 -3.19 12.08 1.23
C ILE A 806 -4.40 11.17 0.99
N THR A 807 -4.21 9.86 0.79
CA THR A 807 -5.34 8.90 0.73
C THR A 807 -6.15 8.92 2.03
N GLN A 808 -5.45 8.97 3.18
CA GLN A 808 -6.09 8.98 4.49
C GLN A 808 -6.93 10.26 4.68
N LYS A 809 -6.39 11.46 4.36
CA LYS A 809 -7.14 12.73 4.34
C LYS A 809 -8.36 12.66 3.40
N ASN A 810 -8.15 12.27 2.14
CA ASN A 810 -9.21 12.19 1.13
C ASN A 810 -10.33 11.21 1.50
N ALA A 811 -10.03 10.13 2.24
CA ALA A 811 -11.02 9.17 2.71
C ALA A 811 -11.89 9.75 3.85
N ILE A 812 -11.28 10.49 4.78
CA ILE A 812 -11.98 11.22 5.85
C ILE A 812 -12.93 12.26 5.25
N GLU A 813 -12.44 13.08 4.31
CA GLU A 813 -13.25 14.09 3.62
C GLU A 813 -14.43 13.48 2.86
N GLN A 814 -14.23 12.39 2.14
CA GLN A 814 -15.32 11.69 1.44
C GLN A 814 -16.37 11.16 2.42
N HIS A 815 -15.96 10.58 3.54
CA HIS A 815 -16.87 10.07 4.57
C HIS A 815 -17.64 11.20 5.27
N ARG A 816 -16.97 12.28 5.67
CA ARG A 816 -17.59 13.51 6.21
C ARG A 816 -18.64 14.10 5.27
N ASN A 817 -18.37 14.11 3.97
CA ASN A 817 -19.29 14.59 2.93
C ASN A 817 -20.40 13.58 2.55
N GLY A 818 -20.51 12.42 3.23
CA GLY A 818 -21.46 11.36 2.88
C GLY A 818 -21.22 10.70 1.50
N ARG A 819 -20.08 11.00 0.86
CA ARG A 819 -19.74 10.54 -0.49
C ARG A 819 -19.16 9.14 -0.42
N LYS A 820 -19.92 8.14 -0.86
CA LYS A 820 -19.39 6.79 -1.08
C LYS A 820 -18.31 6.84 -2.15
N GLY A 821 -17.06 6.56 -1.76
CA GLY A 821 -15.91 6.58 -2.67
C GLY A 821 -16.11 5.61 -3.84
N LYS A 822 -15.63 5.99 -5.02
CA LYS A 822 -15.79 5.19 -6.26
C LYS A 822 -15.14 3.80 -6.19
N GLU A 823 -14.23 3.60 -5.24
CA GLU A 823 -13.43 2.40 -5.09
C GLU A 823 -13.45 1.95 -3.62
N HIS A 824 -14.21 0.91 -3.31
CA HIS A 824 -14.58 0.54 -1.94
C HIS A 824 -13.38 0.34 -1.00
N ALA A 825 -12.25 -0.18 -1.49
CA ALA A 825 -11.08 -0.53 -0.68
C ALA A 825 -10.29 0.65 -0.07
N GLN A 826 -10.37 1.85 -0.64
CA GLN A 826 -9.72 3.07 -0.10
C GLN A 826 -10.75 4.08 0.42
N SER A 827 -11.74 3.58 1.15
CA SER A 827 -12.76 4.36 1.85
C SER A 827 -12.75 4.00 3.34
N ILE A 828 -13.32 4.85 4.18
CA ILE A 828 -13.43 4.59 5.63
C ILE A 828 -14.19 3.26 5.90
N GLU A 829 -15.25 2.96 5.15
CA GLU A 829 -15.92 1.65 5.23
C GLU A 829 -15.00 0.52 4.72
N GLY A 830 -14.24 0.73 3.63
CA GLY A 830 -13.23 -0.24 3.14
C GLY A 830 -12.17 -0.60 4.17
N LEU A 831 -11.68 0.39 4.91
CA LEU A 831 -10.81 0.21 6.06
C LEU A 831 -11.52 -0.55 7.18
N ARG A 832 -12.73 -0.14 7.54
CA ARG A 832 -13.56 -0.80 8.57
C ARG A 832 -13.76 -2.28 8.25
N TRP A 833 -14.16 -2.64 7.03
CA TRP A 833 -14.23 -4.04 6.58
C TRP A 833 -12.88 -4.77 6.71
N THR A 834 -11.76 -4.09 6.44
CA THR A 834 -10.41 -4.67 6.54
C THR A 834 -10.03 -4.97 8.00
N LEU A 835 -10.30 -4.07 8.93
CA LEU A 835 -10.10 -4.28 10.37
C LEU A 835 -10.92 -5.47 10.87
N TRP A 836 -12.22 -5.49 10.56
CA TRP A 836 -13.11 -6.58 10.94
C TRP A 836 -12.70 -7.91 10.29
N ARG A 837 -12.25 -7.93 9.02
CA ARG A 837 -11.74 -9.16 8.36
C ARG A 837 -10.55 -9.75 9.12
N HIS A 838 -9.57 -8.91 9.49
CA HIS A 838 -8.42 -9.34 10.28
C HIS A 838 -8.80 -9.82 11.68
N TRP A 839 -9.80 -9.21 12.31
CA TRP A 839 -10.29 -9.62 13.63
C TRP A 839 -10.92 -11.02 13.58
N LEU A 840 -11.75 -11.30 12.56
CA LEU A 840 -12.32 -12.63 12.35
C LEU A 840 -11.23 -13.68 12.07
N THR A 841 -10.29 -13.41 11.16
CA THR A 841 -9.20 -14.37 10.85
C THR A 841 -8.21 -14.56 12.00
N ALA A 842 -8.11 -13.58 12.91
CA ALA A 842 -7.34 -13.68 14.15
C ALA A 842 -8.01 -14.56 15.23
N GLY A 843 -9.23 -15.05 15.00
CA GLY A 843 -10.02 -15.75 16.00
C GLY A 843 -10.63 -14.79 17.04
N CYS A 844 -10.99 -13.57 16.61
CA CYS A 844 -11.60 -12.52 17.43
C CYS A 844 -10.78 -12.10 18.66
N LYS A 845 -9.46 -12.24 18.56
CA LYS A 845 -8.48 -11.79 19.57
C LYS A 845 -8.14 -10.29 19.38
N PRO A 846 -7.68 -9.59 20.44
CA PRO A 846 -7.31 -8.17 20.37
C PRO A 846 -6.28 -7.85 19.27
N MET A 847 -6.35 -6.64 18.73
CA MET A 847 -5.45 -6.14 17.67
C MET A 847 -5.01 -4.69 17.91
N LEU A 848 -3.90 -4.31 17.31
CA LEU A 848 -3.41 -2.93 17.23
C LEU A 848 -3.50 -2.44 15.78
N ALA A 849 -4.09 -1.27 15.55
CA ALA A 849 -4.14 -0.63 14.24
C ALA A 849 -3.48 0.76 14.27
N VAL A 850 -2.50 0.98 13.40
CA VAL A 850 -1.59 2.14 13.40
C VAL A 850 -1.76 2.98 12.12
N PHE A 851 -2.05 4.27 12.30
CA PHE A 851 -2.43 5.19 11.22
C PHE A 851 -1.61 6.49 11.20
N SER A 852 -1.91 7.41 10.27
CA SER A 852 -1.59 8.82 10.48
C SER A 852 -2.48 9.42 11.58
N LYS A 853 -2.01 10.46 12.28
CA LYS A 853 -2.76 11.09 13.38
C LYS A 853 -4.17 11.53 12.96
N ALA A 854 -4.31 12.17 11.80
CA ALA A 854 -5.62 12.66 11.32
C ALA A 854 -6.65 11.52 11.12
N LEU A 855 -6.21 10.32 10.74
CA LEU A 855 -7.11 9.15 10.59
C LEU A 855 -7.34 8.43 11.92
N HIS A 856 -6.33 8.36 12.79
CA HIS A 856 -6.48 7.89 14.17
C HIS A 856 -7.58 8.69 14.90
N ASP A 857 -7.42 10.01 14.96
CA ASP A 857 -8.33 10.91 15.69
C ASP A 857 -9.75 10.87 15.10
N TYR A 858 -9.89 10.66 13.78
CA TYR A 858 -11.19 10.52 13.12
C TYR A 858 -11.88 9.17 13.39
N LEU A 859 -11.13 8.08 13.49
CA LEU A 859 -11.67 6.75 13.80
C LEU A 859 -12.09 6.64 15.27
N ASP A 860 -11.32 7.26 16.17
CA ASP A 860 -11.65 7.42 17.58
C ASP A 860 -12.95 8.23 17.75
N GLU A 861 -13.08 9.35 17.02
CA GLU A 861 -14.32 10.13 16.91
C GLU A 861 -15.51 9.28 16.40
N GLN A 862 -15.29 8.33 15.48
CA GLN A 862 -16.38 7.48 14.97
C GLN A 862 -16.83 6.42 15.98
N GLU A 863 -15.91 5.75 16.69
CA GLU A 863 -16.26 4.77 17.73
C GLU A 863 -16.96 5.45 18.91
N HIS A 864 -16.50 6.64 19.33
CA HIS A 864 -17.17 7.43 20.35
C HIS A 864 -18.57 7.91 19.93
N LYS A 865 -18.80 8.19 18.64
CA LYS A 865 -20.13 8.54 18.10
C LYS A 865 -21.05 7.33 17.91
N LYS A 866 -20.49 6.14 17.68
CA LYS A 866 -21.23 4.91 17.42
C LYS A 866 -20.37 3.71 17.81
N SER A 867 -20.61 3.18 19.02
CA SER A 867 -19.89 1.98 19.46
C SER A 867 -20.16 0.79 18.54
N GLY A 868 -19.14 -0.05 18.31
CA GLY A 868 -19.16 -1.10 17.27
C GLY A 868 -18.86 -0.56 15.87
N PHE A 869 -18.22 0.61 15.76
CA PHE A 869 -17.58 1.02 14.53
C PHE A 869 -16.34 0.16 14.29
N LEU A 870 -15.48 0.03 15.29
CA LEU A 870 -14.27 -0.79 15.31
C LEU A 870 -14.55 -2.22 15.84
N PRO A 871 -13.69 -3.21 15.54
CA PRO A 871 -13.80 -4.54 16.14
C PRO A 871 -13.57 -4.52 17.66
N PRO A 872 -14.23 -5.40 18.45
CA PRO A 872 -13.97 -5.53 19.88
C PRO A 872 -12.49 -5.81 20.20
N GLY A 873 -11.86 -4.97 21.03
CA GLY A 873 -10.43 -5.09 21.34
C GLY A 873 -9.50 -4.65 20.21
N CYS A 874 -9.97 -3.84 19.25
CA CYS A 874 -9.12 -3.11 18.31
C CYS A 874 -8.63 -1.80 18.93
N GLU A 875 -7.39 -1.78 19.44
CA GLU A 875 -6.76 -0.56 19.92
C GLU A 875 -6.19 0.27 18.75
N LEU A 876 -6.38 1.59 18.82
CA LEU A 876 -5.82 2.55 17.88
C LEU A 876 -4.47 3.10 18.35
N ALA A 877 -3.58 3.38 17.40
CA ALA A 877 -2.41 4.23 17.60
C ALA A 877 -2.11 5.04 16.32
N HIS A 878 -1.24 6.05 16.44
CA HIS A 878 -0.69 6.74 15.28
C HIS A 878 0.83 6.64 15.22
N GLN A 879 1.38 6.75 14.01
CA GLN A 879 2.81 6.84 13.75
C GLN A 879 3.41 8.00 14.57
N GLY A 880 4.58 7.81 15.19
CA GLY A 880 5.17 8.73 16.16
C GLY A 880 4.69 8.57 17.62
N ALA A 881 3.57 7.88 17.88
CA ALA A 881 3.05 7.65 19.25
C ALA A 881 3.04 6.17 19.68
N THR A 882 3.65 5.28 18.90
CA THR A 882 3.83 3.86 19.25
C THR A 882 5.03 3.63 20.18
N ARG A 883 6.06 4.49 20.14
CA ARG A 883 7.29 4.33 20.92
C ARG A 883 6.98 4.28 22.42
N GLY A 884 7.60 3.31 23.11
CA GLY A 884 7.60 3.27 24.57
C GLY A 884 6.31 2.84 25.26
N ARG A 885 5.44 2.08 24.58
CA ARG A 885 4.30 1.39 25.19
C ARG A 885 4.46 -0.12 25.10
N ASN A 886 4.10 -0.83 26.18
CA ASN A 886 4.07 -2.30 26.24
C ASN A 886 2.66 -2.90 26.26
N SER A 887 1.59 -2.10 26.37
CA SER A 887 0.19 -2.57 26.44
C SER A 887 -0.19 -3.59 25.35
N TRP A 888 0.40 -3.44 24.17
CA TRP A 888 0.11 -4.24 22.98
C TRP A 888 0.93 -5.54 22.86
N GLU A 889 1.72 -5.94 23.85
CA GLU A 889 2.58 -7.12 23.74
C GLU A 889 1.83 -8.46 23.62
N THR A 890 0.53 -8.46 23.89
CA THR A 890 -0.35 -9.63 23.80
C THR A 890 -1.21 -9.68 22.54
N VAL A 891 -1.36 -8.59 21.77
CA VAL A 891 -2.30 -8.51 20.63
C VAL A 891 -2.03 -9.60 19.59
N ARG A 892 -3.06 -10.20 19.01
CA ARG A 892 -2.90 -11.26 17.99
C ARG A 892 -2.43 -10.71 16.64
N THR A 893 -2.82 -9.47 16.32
CA THR A 893 -2.55 -8.83 15.02
C THR A 893 -2.12 -7.38 15.19
N VAL A 894 -1.12 -6.95 14.41
CA VAL A 894 -0.73 -5.54 14.24
C VAL A 894 -0.94 -5.13 12.78
N LEU A 895 -1.66 -4.04 12.56
CA LEU A 895 -1.99 -3.49 11.24
C LEU A 895 -1.38 -2.10 11.09
N ILE A 896 -0.54 -1.88 10.08
CA ILE A 896 0.15 -0.60 9.85
C ILE A 896 -0.32 -0.02 8.51
N PHE A 897 -0.97 1.15 8.54
CA PHE A 897 -1.55 1.77 7.35
C PHE A 897 -0.75 3.00 6.90
N GLY A 898 -0.18 2.90 5.70
CA GLY A 898 0.74 3.90 5.16
C GLY A 898 2.09 3.92 5.88
N ARG A 899 2.78 5.05 5.76
CA ARG A 899 4.12 5.32 6.31
C ARG A 899 4.28 6.82 6.57
N MET A 900 5.18 7.18 7.47
CA MET A 900 5.52 8.57 7.75
C MET A 900 6.50 9.09 6.69
N LEU A 901 5.97 9.67 5.61
CA LEU A 901 6.78 10.40 4.62
C LEU A 901 6.65 11.92 4.86
N PRO A 902 7.69 12.61 5.38
CA PRO A 902 7.77 14.06 5.33
C PRO A 902 7.97 14.56 3.88
N SER A 903 7.85 15.87 3.65
CA SER A 903 8.32 16.49 2.42
C SER A 903 9.86 16.59 2.38
N VAL A 904 10.42 16.86 1.20
CA VAL A 904 11.87 16.95 0.99
C VAL A 904 12.51 18.09 1.78
N GLU A 905 11.93 19.29 1.68
CA GLU A 905 12.53 20.53 2.22
C GLU A 905 12.70 20.55 3.75
N PRO A 906 11.78 20.02 4.59
CA PRO A 906 12.03 19.82 6.03
C PRO A 906 13.15 18.82 6.34
N ILE A 907 13.34 17.77 5.53
CA ILE A 907 14.44 16.81 5.70
C ILE A 907 15.78 17.46 5.34
N GLU A 908 15.85 18.18 4.22
CA GLU A 908 17.03 18.93 3.80
C GLU A 908 17.42 19.97 4.87
N MET A 909 16.48 20.80 5.30
CA MET A 909 16.67 21.81 6.35
C MET A 909 17.11 21.18 7.68
N THR A 910 16.62 19.99 8.04
CA THR A 910 17.00 19.31 9.29
C THR A 910 18.44 18.77 9.21
N ALA A 911 18.85 18.24 8.04
CA ALA A 911 20.23 17.82 7.79
C ALA A 911 21.22 19.00 7.71
N GLU A 912 20.82 20.11 7.11
CA GLU A 912 21.58 21.36 7.09
C GLU A 912 21.68 21.99 8.49
N ALA A 913 20.62 21.95 9.29
CA ALA A 913 20.64 22.39 10.69
C ALA A 913 21.61 21.53 11.53
N MET A 914 21.58 20.20 11.35
CA MET A 914 22.48 19.27 12.02
C MET A 914 23.94 19.55 11.64
N THR A 915 24.26 19.48 10.34
CA THR A 915 25.64 19.53 9.83
C THR A 915 26.24 20.94 9.79
N GLY A 916 25.42 21.99 9.68
CA GLY A 916 25.88 23.37 9.55
C GLY A 916 26.51 23.72 8.20
N ARG A 917 26.38 22.86 7.18
CA ARG A 917 26.92 23.08 5.83
C ARG A 917 25.81 22.84 4.80
N PRO A 918 25.87 23.47 3.61
CA PRO A 918 24.96 23.12 2.52
C PRO A 918 25.08 21.63 2.18
N ILE A 919 23.96 20.99 1.84
CA ILE A 919 23.92 19.59 1.41
C ILE A 919 23.61 19.49 -0.09
N GLN A 920 23.76 18.30 -0.67
CA GLN A 920 23.22 18.01 -2.00
C GLN A 920 21.69 17.90 -1.91
N ARG A 921 21.00 19.00 -2.22
CA ARG A 921 19.54 19.08 -2.32
C ARG A 921 19.01 18.40 -3.58
N ILE A 922 17.74 18.00 -3.57
CA ILE A 922 17.02 17.46 -4.74
C ILE A 922 16.47 18.63 -5.56
N GLU A 923 16.70 18.61 -6.88
CA GLU A 923 16.23 19.66 -7.79
C GLU A 923 14.70 19.83 -7.70
N LYS A 924 14.24 21.04 -7.37
CA LYS A 924 12.82 21.40 -7.50
C LYS A 924 12.47 21.37 -8.99
N LYS A 925 11.51 20.53 -9.38
CA LYS A 925 10.99 20.52 -10.75
C LYS A 925 10.38 21.88 -11.08
N LYS A 926 10.49 22.29 -12.34
CA LYS A 926 9.91 23.55 -12.82
C LYS A 926 8.38 23.52 -12.69
N LEU A 927 7.80 24.70 -12.49
CA LEU A 927 6.35 24.91 -12.50
C LEU A 927 5.69 24.28 -13.74
N GLY A 928 4.51 23.71 -13.53
CA GLY A 928 3.63 23.28 -14.61
C GLY A 928 3.16 24.46 -15.48
N PRO A 929 2.61 24.20 -16.67
CA PRO A 929 2.08 25.26 -17.56
C PRO A 929 0.92 26.08 -16.96
N ASP A 930 0.35 25.61 -15.85
CA ASP A 930 -0.72 26.23 -15.05
C ASP A 930 -0.18 27.09 -13.88
N GLY A 931 1.14 27.16 -13.70
CA GLY A 931 1.77 27.88 -12.59
C GLY A 931 1.84 27.09 -11.28
N THR A 932 1.41 25.83 -11.26
CA THR A 932 1.53 24.99 -10.05
C THR A 932 2.96 24.47 -9.90
N ALA A 933 3.51 24.52 -8.69
CA ALA A 933 4.83 23.97 -8.41
C ALA A 933 4.76 22.43 -8.31
N GLU A 934 5.44 21.70 -9.20
CA GLU A 934 5.63 20.26 -9.00
C GLU A 934 6.49 20.02 -7.75
N ALA A 935 5.86 19.50 -6.69
CA ALA A 935 6.53 19.24 -5.43
C ALA A 935 7.74 18.30 -5.60
N SER A 936 8.87 18.63 -4.95
CA SER A 936 10.04 17.76 -4.94
C SER A 936 9.71 16.38 -4.38
N HIS A 937 10.26 15.34 -5.00
CA HIS A 937 10.06 13.95 -4.59
C HIS A 937 11.42 13.29 -4.35
N PHE A 938 11.55 12.58 -3.22
CA PHE A 938 12.72 11.74 -2.98
C PHE A 938 12.89 10.71 -4.10
N HIS A 939 14.13 10.35 -4.41
CA HIS A 939 14.43 9.30 -5.36
C HIS A 939 13.86 7.96 -4.85
N ILE A 940 13.46 7.09 -5.77
CA ILE A 940 13.01 5.74 -5.44
C ILE A 940 14.05 4.77 -5.97
N ILE A 941 14.59 3.94 -5.08
CA ILE A 941 15.41 2.78 -5.42
C ILE A 941 14.58 1.51 -5.19
N GLU A 942 14.70 0.56 -6.11
CA GLU A 942 14.10 -0.77 -5.95
C GLU A 942 15.17 -1.76 -5.45
N LYS A 943 14.82 -2.59 -4.47
CA LYS A 943 15.68 -3.63 -3.90
C LYS A 943 14.92 -4.94 -3.85
N ASP A 944 15.47 -5.98 -4.46
CA ASP A 944 14.91 -7.33 -4.35
C ASP A 944 15.12 -7.92 -2.96
N ARG A 945 14.07 -8.53 -2.41
CA ARG A 945 14.12 -9.40 -1.23
C ARG A 945 13.70 -10.81 -1.59
N ILE A 946 14.41 -11.79 -1.04
CA ILE A 946 14.03 -13.20 -1.04
C ILE A 946 13.12 -13.43 0.17
N LEU A 947 11.99 -14.10 -0.04
CA LEU A 947 11.05 -14.54 1.00
C LEU A 947 11.41 -15.95 1.51
N PRO A 948 10.94 -16.36 2.72
CA PRO A 948 11.18 -17.71 3.27
C PRO A 948 10.69 -18.89 2.40
N ASN A 949 9.86 -18.64 1.39
CA ASN A 949 9.44 -19.63 0.40
C ASN A 949 10.24 -19.58 -0.92
N GLY A 950 11.32 -18.80 -0.99
CA GLY A 950 12.20 -18.64 -2.16
C GLY A 950 11.68 -17.74 -3.28
N ARG A 951 10.52 -17.09 -3.09
CA ARG A 951 10.00 -16.06 -4.01
C ARG A 951 10.83 -14.79 -3.87
N ILE A 952 11.12 -14.13 -4.99
CA ILE A 952 11.75 -12.80 -5.02
C ILE A 952 10.66 -11.73 -5.15
N VAL A 953 10.83 -10.60 -4.46
CA VAL A 953 9.95 -9.43 -4.54
C VAL A 953 10.78 -8.14 -4.54
N SER A 954 10.56 -7.28 -5.54
CA SER A 954 11.09 -5.91 -5.50
C SER A 954 10.35 -5.09 -4.43
N VAL A 955 11.12 -4.44 -3.56
CA VAL A 955 10.67 -3.48 -2.56
C VAL A 955 11.13 -2.09 -2.96
N LYS A 956 10.20 -1.13 -2.98
CA LYS A 956 10.53 0.29 -3.16
C LYS A 956 11.05 0.88 -1.85
N HIS A 957 12.13 1.63 -1.94
CA HIS A 957 12.67 2.45 -0.86
C HIS A 957 12.83 3.88 -1.36
N TYR A 958 12.44 4.85 -0.53
CA TYR A 958 12.76 6.25 -0.78
C TYR A 958 14.17 6.53 -0.31
N HIS A 959 14.88 7.37 -1.06
CA HIS A 959 16.29 7.66 -0.85
C HIS A 959 16.59 9.13 -1.15
N HIS A 960 17.51 9.72 -0.39
CA HIS A 960 18.05 11.06 -0.59
C HIS A 960 19.56 10.99 -0.88
N PRO A 961 20.11 11.78 -1.83
CA PRO A 961 21.53 11.66 -2.21
C PRO A 961 22.52 12.07 -1.11
N ASP A 962 22.25 13.11 -0.32
CA ASP A 962 23.03 13.38 0.90
C ASP A 962 22.69 12.34 2.00
N PRO A 963 23.71 11.69 2.61
CA PRO A 963 23.51 10.57 3.55
C PRO A 963 23.04 10.99 4.96
N VAL A 964 23.09 12.27 5.33
CA VAL A 964 22.51 12.76 6.59
C VAL A 964 21.01 12.97 6.40
N ALA A 965 20.61 13.62 5.31
CA ALA A 965 19.21 13.76 4.93
C ALA A 965 18.55 12.40 4.65
N ASP A 966 19.25 11.45 4.02
CA ASP A 966 18.79 10.06 3.93
C ASP A 966 18.69 9.42 5.31
N GLY A 967 19.62 9.73 6.22
CA GLY A 967 19.59 9.29 7.60
C GLY A 967 18.30 9.67 8.33
N PHE A 968 17.89 10.94 8.24
CA PHE A 968 16.60 11.40 8.75
C PHE A 968 15.41 10.74 8.05
N LEU A 969 15.46 10.60 6.72
CA LEU A 969 14.41 9.96 5.92
C LEU A 969 14.17 8.50 6.33
N GLN A 970 15.23 7.69 6.46
CA GLN A 970 15.11 6.29 6.88
C GLN A 970 14.63 6.18 8.34
N ALA A 971 15.09 7.06 9.23
CA ALA A 971 14.65 7.09 10.63
C ALA A 971 13.13 7.34 10.76
N MET A 972 12.57 8.23 9.95
CA MET A 972 11.13 8.53 9.92
C MET A 972 10.32 7.47 9.16
N VAL A 973 10.76 7.04 7.96
CA VAL A 973 9.98 6.14 7.10
C VAL A 973 10.06 4.67 7.57
N ALA A 974 11.28 4.16 7.78
CA ALA A 974 11.51 2.75 8.10
C ALA A 974 11.51 2.51 9.62
N GLY A 975 12.15 3.40 10.39
CA GLY A 975 12.23 3.30 11.85
C GLY A 975 10.84 3.25 12.52
N GLU A 976 9.91 4.12 12.13
CA GLU A 976 8.54 4.12 12.68
C GLU A 976 7.73 2.87 12.30
N ALA A 977 7.91 2.33 11.09
CA ALA A 977 7.25 1.09 10.68
C ALA A 977 7.76 -0.11 11.50
N ILE A 978 9.08 -0.20 11.72
CA ILE A 978 9.69 -1.23 12.57
C ILE A 978 9.25 -1.05 14.03
N GLN A 979 9.25 0.18 14.57
CA GLN A 979 8.85 0.46 15.95
C GLN A 979 7.35 0.20 16.21
N ALA A 980 6.49 0.38 15.21
CA ALA A 980 5.09 -0.03 15.25
C ALA A 980 4.93 -1.56 15.22
N ALA A 981 5.62 -2.26 14.31
CA ALA A 981 5.58 -3.73 14.25
C ALA A 981 6.13 -4.39 15.52
N ALA A 982 7.19 -3.81 16.09
CA ALA A 982 7.82 -4.24 17.34
C ALA A 982 6.89 -4.24 18.55
N ARG A 983 5.76 -3.51 18.51
CA ARG A 983 4.78 -3.48 19.61
C ARG A 983 4.14 -4.84 19.88
N GLY A 984 3.97 -5.67 18.85
CA GLY A 984 3.50 -7.04 19.01
C GLY A 984 4.51 -7.99 19.71
N ARG A 985 5.74 -7.54 20.01
CA ARG A 985 6.79 -8.33 20.69
C ARG A 985 7.02 -9.71 20.04
N ALA A 986 7.21 -9.74 18.72
CA ALA A 986 7.36 -10.95 17.89
C ALA A 986 8.33 -12.01 18.44
N VAL A 987 9.43 -11.60 19.06
CA VAL A 987 10.47 -12.46 19.68
C VAL A 987 9.95 -13.25 20.90
N ASN A 988 8.89 -12.78 21.56
CA ASN A 988 8.32 -13.35 22.79
C ASN A 988 7.08 -14.22 22.54
N ARG A 989 6.78 -14.54 21.28
CA ARG A 989 5.58 -15.28 20.87
C ARG A 989 5.81 -16.79 20.87
N THR A 990 4.74 -17.56 21.05
CA THR A 990 4.73 -19.03 21.11
C THR A 990 3.72 -19.61 20.13
N SER A 991 3.69 -20.95 19.98
CA SER A 991 2.64 -21.65 19.21
C SER A 991 1.22 -21.25 19.59
N ASP A 992 1.01 -20.99 20.89
CA ASP A 992 -0.32 -20.82 21.49
C ASP A 992 -0.71 -19.33 21.54
N ASN A 993 0.30 -18.46 21.58
CA ASN A 993 0.20 -17.02 21.42
C ASN A 993 1.07 -16.53 20.23
N PRO A 994 0.67 -16.78 18.97
CA PRO A 994 1.37 -16.30 17.79
C PRO A 994 0.94 -14.88 17.38
N LEU A 995 1.76 -14.18 16.60
CA LEU A 995 1.51 -12.82 16.10
C LEU A 995 1.37 -12.79 14.57
N GLU A 996 0.52 -11.91 14.04
CA GLU A 996 0.58 -11.49 12.63
C GLU A 996 0.76 -9.97 12.50
N VAL A 997 1.57 -9.54 11.53
CA VAL A 997 1.86 -8.13 11.24
C VAL A 997 1.58 -7.85 9.76
N PHE A 998 0.67 -6.93 9.45
CA PHE A 998 0.33 -6.55 8.08
C PHE A 998 0.65 -5.08 7.82
N VAL A 999 1.35 -4.81 6.71
CA VAL A 999 1.78 -3.44 6.32
C VAL A 999 1.11 -3.03 5.02
N TYR A 1000 0.23 -2.04 5.08
CA TYR A 1000 -0.54 -1.47 3.97
C TYR A 1000 0.11 -0.19 3.44
N ALA A 1001 1.33 -0.31 2.90
CA ALA A 1001 2.14 0.80 2.41
C ALA A 1001 2.75 0.51 1.02
N ASP A 1002 3.19 1.57 0.35
CA ASP A 1002 3.91 1.57 -0.93
C ASP A 1002 5.38 1.13 -0.83
N THR A 1003 5.90 1.04 0.40
CA THR A 1003 7.26 0.57 0.71
C THR A 1003 7.25 -0.41 1.88
N TYR A 1004 8.33 -1.16 2.04
CA TYR A 1004 8.56 -2.01 3.21
C TYR A 1004 9.93 -1.69 3.81
N ALA A 1005 10.07 -1.72 5.14
CA ALA A 1005 11.36 -1.48 5.80
C ALA A 1005 12.33 -2.64 5.52
N ALA A 1006 13.59 -2.34 5.19
CA ALA A 1006 14.56 -3.35 4.77
C ALA A 1006 14.85 -4.36 5.89
N ASP A 1007 15.04 -3.86 7.11
CA ASP A 1007 15.49 -4.62 8.27
C ASP A 1007 14.33 -5.30 9.03
N MET A 1008 13.09 -5.07 8.60
CA MET A 1008 11.91 -5.75 9.12
C MET A 1008 11.80 -7.17 8.50
N PRO A 1009 11.45 -8.22 9.25
CA PRO A 1009 11.15 -9.53 8.67
C PRO A 1009 10.03 -9.43 7.63
N LEU A 1010 10.05 -10.28 6.60
CA LEU A 1010 9.05 -10.30 5.53
C LEU A 1010 8.84 -11.75 5.07
N ASP A 1011 7.71 -12.33 5.45
CA ASP A 1011 7.41 -13.75 5.19
C ASP A 1011 6.54 -13.96 3.95
N ASP A 1012 5.76 -12.95 3.57
CA ASP A 1012 4.73 -13.06 2.52
C ASP A 1012 4.40 -11.68 1.94
N VAL A 1013 3.92 -11.66 0.69
CA VAL A 1013 3.52 -10.45 -0.02
C VAL A 1013 2.23 -10.70 -0.77
N GLN A 1014 1.17 -10.00 -0.39
CA GLN A 1014 -0.21 -10.24 -0.84
C GLN A 1014 -0.82 -8.98 -1.44
N GLU A 1015 -1.82 -9.15 -2.33
CA GLU A 1015 -2.53 -8.03 -2.94
C GLU A 1015 -3.68 -7.56 -2.03
N ALA A 1016 -3.73 -6.25 -1.76
CA ALA A 1016 -4.72 -5.59 -0.92
C ALA A 1016 -6.11 -5.61 -1.57
N THR A 1017 -6.80 -6.74 -1.40
CA THR A 1017 -8.14 -7.02 -1.93
C THR A 1017 -9.22 -6.48 -1.00
N GLY A 1018 -10.24 -5.85 -1.58
CA GLY A 1018 -11.49 -5.59 -0.85
C GLY A 1018 -12.23 -6.90 -0.54
N PRO A 1019 -13.07 -6.93 0.50
CA PRO A 1019 -13.89 -8.10 0.83
C PRO A 1019 -14.84 -8.43 -0.32
N THR A 1020 -15.04 -9.72 -0.61
CA THR A 1020 -16.08 -10.16 -1.56
C THR A 1020 -17.48 -9.84 -1.01
N ALA A 1021 -18.53 -9.97 -1.83
CA ALA A 1021 -19.89 -9.76 -1.36
C ALA A 1021 -20.30 -10.73 -0.22
N TRP A 1022 -19.69 -11.92 -0.18
CA TRP A 1022 -19.89 -12.90 0.90
C TRP A 1022 -19.07 -12.58 2.15
N ASP A 1023 -17.80 -12.15 2.00
CA ASP A 1023 -17.02 -11.65 3.15
C ASP A 1023 -17.74 -10.46 3.81
N GLN A 1024 -18.27 -9.51 3.03
CA GLN A 1024 -19.05 -8.36 3.53
C GLN A 1024 -20.30 -8.78 4.34
N MET A 1025 -20.89 -9.94 4.03
CA MET A 1025 -22.10 -10.46 4.66
C MET A 1025 -21.80 -11.16 5.99
N ALA A 1026 -20.74 -11.96 6.07
CA ALA A 1026 -20.24 -12.47 7.35
C ALA A 1026 -19.76 -11.32 8.25
N LEU A 1027 -19.07 -10.33 7.66
CA LEU A 1027 -18.59 -9.15 8.38
C LEU A 1027 -19.71 -8.22 8.85
N SER A 1028 -20.83 -8.07 8.12
CA SER A 1028 -21.94 -7.23 8.59
C SER A 1028 -22.63 -7.84 9.81
N ILE A 1029 -22.76 -9.17 9.83
CA ILE A 1029 -23.30 -9.90 10.98
C ILE A 1029 -22.36 -9.74 12.18
N ALA A 1030 -21.04 -9.91 11.99
CA ALA A 1030 -20.06 -9.65 13.04
C ALA A 1030 -20.13 -8.21 13.60
N MET A 1031 -20.29 -7.20 12.73
CA MET A 1031 -20.48 -5.79 13.11
C MET A 1031 -21.78 -5.51 13.86
N GLU A 1032 -22.77 -6.40 13.80
CA GLU A 1032 -24.09 -6.21 14.39
C GLU A 1032 -24.28 -7.08 15.66
N THR A 1033 -23.58 -8.21 15.78
CA THR A 1033 -23.58 -9.07 16.98
C THR A 1033 -22.41 -8.80 17.93
N GLY A 1034 -21.26 -8.33 17.41
CA GLY A 1034 -20.01 -8.20 18.15
C GLY A 1034 -19.35 -9.53 18.54
N GLN A 1035 -19.77 -10.66 17.95
CA GLN A 1035 -19.35 -12.01 18.38
C GLN A 1035 -18.78 -12.89 17.25
N ALA A 1036 -18.05 -13.93 17.67
CA ALA A 1036 -17.27 -14.83 16.81
C ALA A 1036 -17.99 -16.14 16.42
N SER A 1037 -19.06 -16.51 17.14
CA SER A 1037 -19.73 -17.82 17.05
C SER A 1037 -20.66 -17.95 15.85
N ASP A 1038 -21.17 -16.84 15.33
CA ASP A 1038 -22.33 -16.78 14.43
C ASP A 1038 -21.95 -16.27 13.02
N LEU A 1039 -20.69 -16.46 12.64
CA LEU A 1039 -20.07 -15.92 11.41
C LEU A 1039 -20.48 -16.63 10.12
N SER A 1040 -21.34 -17.65 10.20
CA SER A 1040 -21.94 -18.30 9.05
C SER A 1040 -23.15 -17.47 8.59
N PRO A 1041 -23.09 -16.75 7.46
CA PRO A 1041 -24.16 -15.82 7.10
C PRO A 1041 -25.36 -16.58 6.52
N ILE A 1042 -26.58 -16.17 6.88
CA ILE A 1042 -27.82 -16.80 6.38
C ILE A 1042 -27.99 -16.51 4.89
N LEU A 1043 -27.58 -17.45 4.03
CA LEU A 1043 -27.50 -17.28 2.58
C LEU A 1043 -28.92 -17.34 1.99
N ILE A 1044 -29.42 -16.22 1.47
CA ILE A 1044 -30.77 -16.16 0.87
C ILE A 1044 -30.69 -16.38 -0.65
N SER A 1045 -31.43 -17.35 -1.20
CA SER A 1045 -31.41 -17.70 -2.64
C SER A 1045 -32.11 -16.67 -3.55
N SER A 1046 -32.69 -15.62 -2.99
CA SER A 1046 -33.54 -14.65 -3.68
C SER A 1046 -32.85 -13.28 -3.65
N PRO A 1047 -32.38 -12.75 -4.78
CA PRO A 1047 -31.72 -11.44 -4.82
C PRO A 1047 -32.57 -10.30 -4.25
N THR A 1048 -33.90 -10.37 -4.42
CA THR A 1048 -34.84 -9.38 -3.88
C THR A 1048 -34.90 -9.40 -2.36
N ASP A 1049 -34.83 -10.57 -1.76
CA ASP A 1049 -34.93 -10.75 -0.31
C ASP A 1049 -33.57 -10.55 0.36
N ALA A 1050 -32.48 -10.97 -0.29
CA ALA A 1050 -31.11 -10.64 0.13
C ALA A 1050 -30.85 -9.12 0.14
N ALA A 1051 -31.40 -8.37 -0.83
CA ALA A 1051 -31.33 -6.90 -0.84
C ALA A 1051 -32.23 -6.23 0.22
N LYS A 1052 -33.25 -6.91 0.74
CA LYS A 1052 -34.05 -6.46 1.89
C LYS A 1052 -33.35 -6.76 3.23
N ALA A 1053 -32.82 -7.98 3.38
CA ALA A 1053 -32.16 -8.45 4.59
C ALA A 1053 -30.78 -7.82 4.81
N TYR A 1054 -30.03 -7.57 3.72
CA TYR A 1054 -28.69 -7.00 3.75
C TYR A 1054 -28.60 -5.69 2.92
N PRO A 1055 -29.42 -4.66 3.24
CA PRO A 1055 -29.57 -3.46 2.41
C PRO A 1055 -28.31 -2.57 2.43
N ARG A 1056 -27.43 -2.77 3.43
CA ARG A 1056 -26.09 -2.16 3.52
C ARG A 1056 -25.12 -2.68 2.45
N ILE A 1057 -25.30 -3.94 2.02
CA ILE A 1057 -24.47 -4.63 1.02
C ILE A 1057 -25.07 -4.47 -0.38
N TRP A 1058 -26.38 -4.76 -0.50
CA TRP A 1058 -27.10 -4.72 -1.77
C TRP A 1058 -28.26 -3.74 -1.72
N SER A 1059 -28.00 -2.49 -2.10
CA SER A 1059 -29.02 -1.42 -2.18
C SER A 1059 -30.14 -1.67 -3.19
N THR A 1060 -30.03 -2.71 -4.04
CA THR A 1060 -31.06 -3.13 -4.99
C THR A 1060 -31.01 -4.65 -5.22
N PRO A 1061 -32.12 -5.30 -5.60
CA PRO A 1061 -32.12 -6.72 -6.01
C PRO A 1061 -31.11 -7.05 -7.12
N LYS A 1062 -30.89 -6.10 -8.04
CA LYS A 1062 -29.94 -6.22 -9.16
C LYS A 1062 -28.47 -6.10 -8.72
N ALA A 1063 -28.20 -5.56 -7.54
CA ALA A 1063 -26.89 -5.62 -6.91
C ALA A 1063 -26.65 -6.99 -6.25
N ALA A 1064 -27.67 -7.58 -5.62
CA ALA A 1064 -27.60 -8.93 -5.06
C ALA A 1064 -27.43 -10.00 -6.15
N GLU A 1065 -28.18 -9.91 -7.26
CA GLU A 1065 -28.06 -10.84 -8.40
C GLU A 1065 -26.61 -10.86 -8.94
N ARG A 1066 -26.02 -9.67 -9.14
CA ARG A 1066 -24.60 -9.52 -9.50
C ARG A 1066 -23.64 -10.01 -8.42
N GLY A 1067 -23.99 -9.86 -7.14
CA GLY A 1067 -23.20 -10.35 -6.02
C GLY A 1067 -23.09 -11.88 -6.02
N PHE A 1068 -24.18 -12.56 -6.34
CA PHE A 1068 -24.23 -14.02 -6.46
C PHE A 1068 -23.42 -14.49 -7.69
N ASP A 1069 -23.58 -13.84 -8.86
CA ASP A 1069 -22.80 -14.14 -10.07
C ASP A 1069 -21.28 -13.89 -9.90
N ALA A 1070 -20.90 -12.91 -9.07
CA ALA A 1070 -19.51 -12.47 -8.89
C ALA A 1070 -18.60 -13.48 -8.18
N GLY A 1071 -19.14 -14.54 -7.57
CA GLY A 1071 -18.37 -15.60 -6.89
C GLY A 1071 -17.38 -16.38 -7.78
N ASN A 1072 -17.34 -16.12 -9.08
CA ASN A 1072 -16.40 -16.74 -10.03
C ASN A 1072 -15.00 -16.10 -10.06
N HIS A 1073 -14.68 -15.12 -9.22
CA HIS A 1073 -13.31 -14.61 -9.05
C HIS A 1073 -12.72 -15.05 -7.70
N ARG A 1074 -11.55 -15.69 -7.75
CA ARG A 1074 -10.94 -16.41 -6.61
C ARG A 1074 -10.45 -15.45 -5.51
N PRO A 1075 -10.92 -15.59 -4.25
CA PRO A 1075 -10.20 -15.06 -3.11
C PRO A 1075 -9.04 -16.00 -2.73
N PRO A 1076 -7.84 -15.49 -2.40
CA PRO A 1076 -6.88 -16.24 -1.61
C PRO A 1076 -7.36 -16.25 -0.13
N ASN A 1077 -7.56 -17.44 0.42
CA ASN A 1077 -7.79 -17.71 1.85
C ASN A 1077 -8.93 -16.92 2.52
N SER A 1078 -10.16 -17.09 2.05
CA SER A 1078 -11.35 -17.16 2.93
C SER A 1078 -12.23 -18.35 2.52
N TYR A 1079 -13.19 -18.72 3.38
CA TYR A 1079 -13.87 -20.03 3.45
C TYR A 1079 -14.30 -20.65 2.10
N ASN A 1080 -14.09 -21.96 1.97
CA ASN A 1080 -14.13 -22.71 0.70
C ASN A 1080 -15.54 -22.93 0.12
N ASN A 1081 -15.59 -22.97 -1.22
CA ASN A 1081 -16.54 -23.76 -2.03
C ASN A 1081 -18.06 -23.53 -1.84
N ILE A 1082 -18.54 -22.31 -2.11
CA ILE A 1082 -19.96 -22.09 -2.41
C ILE A 1082 -20.14 -21.45 -3.80
N SER A 1083 -20.58 -22.24 -4.77
CA SER A 1083 -20.99 -21.76 -6.11
C SER A 1083 -22.48 -22.06 -6.33
N ILE A 1084 -23.37 -21.22 -5.80
CA ILE A 1084 -24.81 -21.45 -5.91
C ILE A 1084 -25.30 -21.12 -7.33
N GLY A 1085 -25.51 -22.14 -8.16
CA GLY A 1085 -26.07 -22.00 -9.51
C GLY A 1085 -27.58 -21.78 -9.51
N ILE A 1086 -28.07 -20.62 -9.07
CA ILE A 1086 -29.51 -20.36 -8.83
C ILE A 1086 -30.32 -20.11 -10.14
N ARG A 1087 -30.32 -21.06 -11.08
CA ARG A 1087 -31.34 -21.16 -12.16
C ARG A 1087 -31.66 -22.62 -12.52
N GLY A 1088 -32.75 -23.15 -11.96
CA GLY A 1088 -33.55 -24.22 -12.57
C GLY A 1088 -33.43 -25.64 -12.00
N SER A 1089 -32.29 -26.05 -11.45
CA SER A 1089 -32.11 -27.39 -10.88
C SER A 1089 -31.23 -27.40 -9.63
N VAL A 1090 -31.67 -28.12 -8.60
CA VAL A 1090 -30.85 -28.39 -7.40
C VAL A 1090 -29.77 -29.41 -7.78
N ASP A 1091 -28.52 -28.98 -7.80
CA ASP A 1091 -27.36 -29.86 -8.02
C ASP A 1091 -26.94 -30.46 -6.68
N TRP A 1092 -27.46 -31.65 -6.37
CA TRP A 1092 -27.34 -32.27 -5.04
C TRP A 1092 -25.88 -32.60 -4.66
N ASP A 1093 -24.99 -32.81 -5.65
CA ASP A 1093 -23.56 -32.97 -5.39
C ASP A 1093 -22.95 -31.74 -4.66
N ALA A 1094 -23.50 -30.54 -4.88
CA ALA A 1094 -23.04 -29.31 -4.24
C ALA A 1094 -23.41 -29.20 -2.73
N PHE A 1095 -24.34 -30.02 -2.24
CA PHE A 1095 -24.67 -30.07 -0.81
C PHE A 1095 -23.60 -30.80 0.02
N SER A 1096 -22.82 -31.69 -0.61
CA SER A 1096 -21.74 -32.44 0.04
C SER A 1096 -20.56 -31.59 0.56
N SER A 1097 -20.54 -30.28 0.25
CA SER A 1097 -19.52 -29.33 0.71
C SER A 1097 -20.06 -28.20 1.59
N LEU A 1098 -21.28 -28.33 2.12
CA LEU A 1098 -21.92 -27.35 3.01
C LEU A 1098 -22.05 -27.86 4.46
N GLU A 1099 -20.95 -28.43 5.00
CA GLU A 1099 -20.88 -28.78 6.43
C GLU A 1099 -21.17 -27.54 7.30
N GLY A 1100 -22.05 -27.69 8.29
CA GLY A 1100 -22.44 -26.61 9.21
C GLY A 1100 -23.69 -25.80 8.81
N PHE A 1101 -24.35 -26.11 7.70
CA PHE A 1101 -25.62 -25.47 7.29
C PHE A 1101 -26.77 -26.45 7.13
N THR A 1102 -27.98 -25.99 7.43
CA THR A 1102 -29.27 -26.66 7.15
C THR A 1102 -30.10 -25.84 6.15
N LEU A 1103 -30.96 -26.50 5.38
CA LEU A 1103 -31.72 -25.88 4.30
C LEU A 1103 -33.14 -25.54 4.74
N ALA A 1104 -33.46 -24.25 4.82
CA ALA A 1104 -34.82 -23.75 4.95
C ALA A 1104 -35.44 -23.50 3.57
N ARG A 1105 -36.66 -23.98 3.36
CA ARG A 1105 -37.58 -23.49 2.34
C ARG A 1105 -38.48 -22.43 2.99
N TYR A 1106 -38.42 -21.20 2.53
CA TYR A 1106 -39.24 -20.10 3.08
C TYR A 1106 -40.14 -19.48 2.02
N GLN A 1107 -41.32 -18.99 2.41
CA GLN A 1107 -42.29 -18.35 1.53
C GLN A 1107 -42.94 -17.15 2.25
N PRO A 1108 -42.63 -15.91 1.84
CA PRO A 1108 -43.31 -14.72 2.35
C PRO A 1108 -44.79 -14.72 1.97
N GLU A 1109 -45.64 -14.15 2.83
CA GLU A 1109 -47.07 -14.07 2.55
C GLU A 1109 -47.40 -13.18 1.33
N GLY A 1110 -48.46 -13.53 0.61
CA GLY A 1110 -49.02 -12.73 -0.48
C GLY A 1110 -49.38 -13.55 -1.72
N ALA A 1111 -50.40 -13.11 -2.44
CA ALA A 1111 -50.84 -13.76 -3.67
C ALA A 1111 -49.69 -13.83 -4.72
N ARG A 1112 -49.47 -15.03 -5.28
CA ARG A 1112 -48.41 -15.34 -6.27
C ARG A 1112 -46.97 -15.36 -5.73
N GLN A 1113 -46.70 -15.22 -4.43
CA GLN A 1113 -45.37 -15.50 -3.88
C GLN A 1113 -45.01 -16.98 -4.09
N LYS A 1114 -43.77 -17.25 -4.51
CA LYS A 1114 -43.23 -18.61 -4.68
C LYS A 1114 -42.30 -18.95 -3.51
N PRO A 1115 -42.22 -20.22 -3.08
CA PRO A 1115 -41.23 -20.65 -2.10
C PRO A 1115 -39.81 -20.45 -2.64
N ARG A 1116 -38.89 -20.14 -1.72
CA ARG A 1116 -37.48 -19.78 -1.92
C ARG A 1116 -36.62 -20.60 -0.96
N LEU A 1117 -35.30 -20.57 -1.14
CA LEU A 1117 -34.37 -21.30 -0.27
C LEU A 1117 -33.52 -20.33 0.55
N ALA A 1118 -33.22 -20.70 1.78
CA ALA A 1118 -32.18 -20.09 2.59
C ALA A 1118 -31.32 -21.19 3.22
N TRP A 1119 -30.00 -21.01 3.19
CA TRP A 1119 -29.08 -21.87 3.96
C TRP A 1119 -28.83 -21.18 5.30
N VAL A 1120 -29.26 -21.82 6.37
CA VAL A 1120 -29.21 -21.33 7.74
C VAL A 1120 -28.12 -22.10 8.49
N PRO A 1121 -27.29 -21.46 9.32
CA PRO A 1121 -26.31 -22.18 10.14
C PRO A 1121 -27.00 -23.19 11.07
N ILE A 1122 -26.38 -24.35 11.25
CA ILE A 1122 -26.85 -25.34 12.24
C ILE A 1122 -26.70 -24.71 13.64
N GLY A 1123 -27.80 -24.66 14.39
CA GLY A 1123 -27.93 -23.94 15.66
C GLY A 1123 -28.73 -22.63 15.58
N GLN A 1124 -28.95 -22.06 14.39
CA GLN A 1124 -29.74 -20.82 14.21
C GLN A 1124 -31.19 -21.08 13.74
N GLU A 1125 -31.63 -22.35 13.64
CA GLU A 1125 -32.96 -22.74 13.15
C GLU A 1125 -34.09 -22.12 13.98
N ILE A 1126 -33.89 -22.04 15.30
CA ILE A 1126 -34.86 -21.54 16.28
C ILE A 1126 -35.06 -20.02 16.16
N GLY A 1127 -34.08 -19.30 15.60
CA GLY A 1127 -34.17 -17.85 15.35
C GLY A 1127 -34.55 -17.45 13.91
N PHE A 1128 -34.32 -18.33 12.94
CA PHE A 1128 -34.40 -17.97 11.51
C PHE A 1128 -35.76 -17.41 11.07
N GLN A 1129 -36.89 -17.96 11.54
CA GLN A 1129 -38.21 -17.46 11.13
C GLN A 1129 -38.41 -15.99 11.56
N SER A 1130 -38.21 -15.67 12.84
CA SER A 1130 -38.33 -14.29 13.33
C SER A 1130 -37.35 -13.35 12.64
N TRP A 1131 -36.13 -13.82 12.34
CA TRP A 1131 -35.14 -13.05 11.60
C TRP A 1131 -35.58 -12.75 10.16
N ILE A 1132 -36.08 -13.73 9.40
CA ILE A 1132 -36.50 -13.51 8.00
C ILE A 1132 -37.78 -12.68 7.90
N GLU A 1133 -38.69 -12.81 8.87
CA GLU A 1133 -39.91 -11.98 8.97
C GLU A 1133 -39.54 -10.51 9.21
N GLN A 1134 -38.65 -10.24 10.18
CA GLN A 1134 -38.11 -8.91 10.44
C GLN A 1134 -37.32 -8.35 9.25
N ALA A 1135 -36.52 -9.18 8.58
CA ALA A 1135 -35.68 -8.80 7.44
C ALA A 1135 -36.48 -8.49 6.17
N LEU A 1136 -37.68 -9.08 6.01
CA LEU A 1136 -38.54 -8.85 4.84
C LEU A 1136 -39.72 -7.91 5.09
N CYS A 1137 -39.99 -7.57 6.35
CA CYS A 1137 -41.14 -6.79 6.83
C CYS A 1137 -42.50 -7.40 6.44
N CYS A 1138 -42.62 -8.72 6.51
CA CYS A 1138 -43.87 -9.47 6.32
C CYS A 1138 -43.73 -10.90 6.87
N ASP A 1139 -44.86 -11.54 7.17
CA ASP A 1139 -44.93 -12.91 7.70
C ASP A 1139 -44.36 -13.92 6.69
N VAL A 1140 -43.65 -14.94 7.18
CA VAL A 1140 -42.91 -15.91 6.35
C VAL A 1140 -43.11 -17.33 6.86
N ARG A 1141 -43.78 -18.17 6.04
CA ARG A 1141 -43.83 -19.62 6.30
C ARG A 1141 -42.45 -20.23 6.04
N VAL A 1142 -41.88 -20.86 7.07
CA VAL A 1142 -40.61 -21.62 6.99
C VAL A 1142 -40.87 -23.12 7.09
N GLU A 1143 -40.19 -23.91 6.27
CA GLU A 1143 -40.23 -25.37 6.26
C GLU A 1143 -38.81 -25.91 6.07
N TRP A 1144 -38.33 -26.74 6.99
CA TRP A 1144 -36.99 -27.35 6.88
C TRP A 1144 -36.98 -28.48 5.84
N VAL A 1145 -35.90 -28.57 5.07
CA VAL A 1145 -35.72 -29.58 4.02
C VAL A 1145 -34.73 -30.62 4.50
N GLU A 1146 -35.23 -31.82 4.80
CA GLU A 1146 -34.37 -32.98 5.08
C GLU A 1146 -33.54 -33.31 3.83
N VAL A 1147 -32.22 -33.14 3.95
CA VAL A 1147 -31.26 -33.70 2.99
C VAL A 1147 -31.03 -35.15 3.38
N PRO A 1148 -31.33 -36.15 2.52
CA PRO A 1148 -31.06 -37.54 2.85
C PRO A 1148 -29.55 -37.73 3.02
N GLN A 1149 -29.14 -38.16 4.20
CA GLN A 1149 -27.75 -38.58 4.46
C GLN A 1149 -27.39 -39.71 3.48
N PRO A 1150 -26.24 -39.65 2.80
CA PRO A 1150 -25.77 -40.80 2.03
C PRO A 1150 -25.47 -41.95 3.00
N ASP A 1151 -26.02 -43.14 2.72
CA ASP A 1151 -25.73 -44.34 3.52
C ASP A 1151 -24.21 -44.57 3.61
N PRO A 1152 -23.68 -44.97 4.79
CA PRO A 1152 -22.25 -45.18 4.97
C PRO A 1152 -21.76 -46.31 4.04
N THR A 1153 -20.92 -45.95 3.07
CA THR A 1153 -20.57 -46.83 1.95
C THR A 1153 -19.93 -48.14 2.40
N PRO A 1154 -20.52 -49.31 2.07
CA PRO A 1154 -19.84 -50.58 2.21
C PRO A 1154 -18.60 -50.62 1.29
N PRO A 1155 -17.50 -51.30 1.68
CA PRO A 1155 -16.29 -51.34 0.85
C PRO A 1155 -16.53 -52.14 -0.44
N GLU A 1156 -16.39 -51.49 -1.60
CA GLU A 1156 -16.56 -52.14 -2.91
C GLU A 1156 -15.45 -53.17 -3.24
N PRO A 1157 -15.81 -54.41 -3.63
CA PRO A 1157 -14.98 -55.26 -4.47
C PRO A 1157 -15.01 -54.77 -5.93
N SER A 1158 -13.91 -54.95 -6.66
CA SER A 1158 -13.70 -54.30 -7.96
C SER A 1158 -14.46 -54.91 -9.15
N LYS A 1159 -14.97 -54.04 -10.06
CA LYS A 1159 -14.99 -54.12 -11.56
C LYS A 1159 -15.48 -55.43 -12.23
N PRO A 1160 -16.30 -55.35 -13.32
CA PRO A 1160 -15.91 -54.60 -14.52
C PRO A 1160 -17.04 -53.93 -15.34
N ILE A 1161 -16.64 -53.21 -16.40
CA ILE A 1161 -17.52 -52.53 -17.38
C ILE A 1161 -17.27 -53.13 -18.78
N ARG A 1162 -18.30 -53.13 -19.65
CA ARG A 1162 -18.16 -53.25 -21.12
C ARG A 1162 -18.94 -52.15 -21.85
N SER A 1163 -18.46 -51.79 -23.03
CA SER A 1163 -18.89 -50.64 -23.85
C SER A 1163 -19.26 -51.10 -25.30
N PRO A 1164 -19.19 -50.30 -26.39
CA PRO A 1164 -20.35 -49.54 -26.92
C PRO A 1164 -20.55 -49.69 -28.46
N ALA A 1165 -21.42 -48.85 -29.05
CA ALA A 1165 -21.57 -48.57 -30.50
C ALA A 1165 -21.92 -47.06 -30.69
N MET A 1166 -21.23 -46.24 -31.51
CA MET A 1166 -21.22 -46.10 -33.01
C MET A 1166 -22.43 -45.30 -33.57
N ASP A 1167 -22.35 -44.43 -34.59
CA ASP A 1167 -21.20 -44.04 -35.45
C ASP A 1167 -21.37 -42.73 -36.29
N CYS A 1168 -20.25 -42.26 -36.92
CA CYS A 1168 -20.12 -41.61 -38.28
C CYS A 1168 -20.87 -40.28 -38.66
N ILE A 1169 -20.51 -39.46 -39.69
CA ILE A 1169 -19.36 -39.37 -40.65
C ILE A 1169 -19.11 -37.90 -41.19
N LEU A 1170 -18.05 -37.71 -42.00
CA LEU A 1170 -17.45 -36.47 -42.61
C LEU A 1170 -17.83 -36.25 -44.11
N PRO A 1171 -17.27 -35.32 -44.97
CA PRO A 1171 -16.18 -34.30 -44.88
C PRO A 1171 -16.70 -32.83 -45.05
N ASP A 1172 -16.17 -31.81 -45.76
CA ASP A 1172 -15.04 -31.49 -46.71
C ASP A 1172 -14.94 -29.91 -46.83
N LYS A 1173 -14.02 -29.16 -47.49
CA LYS A 1173 -12.73 -29.37 -48.23
C LYS A 1173 -11.79 -28.11 -48.10
N GLN A 1174 -11.16 -27.64 -49.19
CA GLN A 1174 -10.10 -26.57 -49.32
C GLN A 1174 -10.08 -26.01 -50.79
N PRO A 1175 -9.24 -25.03 -51.24
CA PRO A 1175 -8.00 -24.38 -50.71
C PRO A 1175 -8.12 -22.81 -50.61
N ALA A 1176 -7.16 -21.87 -50.76
CA ALA A 1176 -5.77 -21.79 -51.29
C ALA A 1176 -4.93 -20.56 -50.77
N PHE A 1177 -3.82 -20.23 -51.45
CA PHE A 1177 -2.78 -19.17 -51.22
C PHE A 1177 -2.23 -18.67 -52.62
N PRO A 1178 -1.21 -17.78 -52.81
CA PRO A 1178 -0.24 -17.08 -51.91
C PRO A 1178 -0.24 -15.52 -52.14
N SER A 1179 0.81 -14.64 -52.14
CA SER A 1179 2.29 -14.66 -51.98
C SER A 1179 2.93 -13.24 -51.82
N TRP A 1180 3.89 -13.08 -50.88
CA TRP A 1180 5.23 -12.39 -51.02
C TRP A 1180 5.29 -10.83 -51.23
N ILE A 1181 6.37 -10.03 -50.99
CA ILE A 1181 7.80 -10.24 -50.57
C ILE A 1181 8.46 -8.91 -50.01
N ILE A 1182 9.52 -8.98 -49.15
CA ILE A 1182 10.65 -8.02 -48.80
C ILE A 1182 10.34 -6.50 -48.54
N GLY A 1183 10.98 -5.71 -47.65
CA GLY A 1183 12.05 -5.90 -46.63
C GLY A 1183 13.21 -4.85 -46.73
N GLY A 1184 13.58 -4.11 -45.65
CA GLY A 1184 14.85 -3.32 -45.59
C GLY A 1184 14.92 -1.97 -44.83
N ILE A 1185 15.21 -2.01 -43.52
CA ILE A 1185 16.23 -1.25 -42.71
C ILE A 1185 16.52 0.29 -42.91
N GLU A 1186 16.34 1.01 -41.78
CA GLU A 1186 17.08 2.20 -41.21
C GLU A 1186 17.02 3.66 -41.75
N ARG A 1187 17.62 4.56 -40.95
CA ARG A 1187 17.45 6.03 -40.86
C ARG A 1187 18.54 6.82 -41.60
N THR A 1188 18.15 7.86 -42.37
CA THR A 1188 18.62 9.26 -42.23
C THR A 1188 17.78 10.22 -43.09
N ASP A 1189 17.81 11.50 -42.72
CA ASP A 1189 17.55 12.72 -43.52
C ASP A 1189 16.29 12.86 -44.40
N PHE A 1190 15.53 13.94 -44.16
CA PHE A 1190 14.39 14.38 -44.98
C PHE A 1190 14.79 15.50 -45.96
N PRO A 1191 14.84 15.29 -47.28
CA PRO A 1191 15.16 16.33 -48.25
C PRO A 1191 13.91 16.94 -48.90
N SER A 1192 13.68 18.23 -48.63
CA SER A 1192 13.28 19.31 -49.58
C SER A 1192 12.09 19.17 -50.57
N SER A 1193 11.40 18.04 -50.68
CA SER A 1193 10.14 17.90 -51.44
C SER A 1193 8.92 18.23 -50.57
N TYR A 1194 8.90 17.74 -49.32
CA TYR A 1194 7.83 17.99 -48.35
C TYR A 1194 7.69 19.48 -47.98
N LEU A 1195 8.78 20.25 -48.05
CA LEU A 1195 8.78 21.70 -47.84
C LEU A 1195 7.84 22.43 -48.81
N ARG A 1196 7.67 21.95 -50.05
CA ARG A 1196 6.76 22.56 -51.04
C ARG A 1196 5.27 22.27 -50.80
N PHE A 1197 4.94 21.37 -49.87
CA PHE A 1197 3.57 21.16 -49.40
C PHE A 1197 3.23 22.09 -48.21
N LEU A 1198 4.21 22.37 -47.35
CA LEU A 1198 4.09 23.37 -46.29
C LEU A 1198 3.98 24.79 -46.86
N GLU A 1199 4.64 25.08 -47.99
CA GLU A 1199 4.44 26.31 -48.79
C GLU A 1199 3.04 26.45 -49.42
N ARG A 1200 2.17 25.43 -49.31
CA ARG A 1200 0.73 25.50 -49.65
C ARG A 1200 -0.21 25.42 -48.44
N SER A 1201 0.32 25.40 -47.22
CA SER A 1201 -0.47 25.35 -45.97
C SER A 1201 -0.09 26.42 -44.92
N GLY A 1202 1.03 27.14 -45.12
CA GLY A 1202 1.12 28.57 -44.75
C GLY A 1202 1.39 28.93 -43.27
N THR A 1203 1.72 27.98 -42.39
CA THR A 1203 2.00 28.26 -40.97
C THR A 1203 3.45 28.70 -40.70
N LYS A 1204 3.65 29.79 -39.94
CA LYS A 1204 4.89 30.10 -39.17
C LYS A 1204 4.60 30.97 -37.92
N PRO A 1205 5.53 31.11 -36.95
CA PRO A 1205 5.20 31.35 -35.53
C PRO A 1205 5.89 32.59 -34.89
N THR A 1206 5.90 32.63 -33.53
CA THR A 1206 6.75 33.39 -32.57
C THR A 1206 6.12 34.50 -31.69
N VAL A 1207 6.04 34.19 -30.38
CA VAL A 1207 6.36 34.94 -29.12
C VAL A 1207 5.97 36.43 -28.88
N TYR A 1208 5.60 36.69 -27.61
CA TYR A 1208 5.64 37.94 -26.80
C TYR A 1208 4.43 38.92 -26.72
N SER A 1209 3.75 38.84 -25.55
CA SER A 1209 3.19 39.91 -24.68
C SER A 1209 2.36 41.13 -25.17
N SER A 1210 1.12 41.21 -24.63
CA SER A 1210 0.47 42.41 -24.03
C SER A 1210 0.14 43.63 -24.94
N PHE A 1211 -0.73 44.59 -24.59
CA PHE A 1211 -1.04 45.23 -23.30
C PHE A 1211 -2.38 46.02 -23.40
N PHE A 1212 -3.27 45.92 -22.39
CA PHE A 1212 -4.49 46.76 -22.14
C PHE A 1212 -5.62 46.78 -23.22
N GLY A 1213 -6.90 47.01 -22.86
CA GLY A 1213 -7.45 47.16 -21.51
C GLY A 1213 -8.99 47.27 -21.43
N GLN A 1214 -9.49 47.01 -20.21
CA GLN A 1214 -10.67 47.58 -19.53
C GLN A 1214 -11.97 47.92 -20.29
N CYS A 1215 -13.08 47.35 -19.78
CA CYS A 1215 -14.19 48.14 -19.22
C CYS A 1215 -14.66 47.47 -17.91
N GLU A 1216 -15.27 48.24 -17.01
CA GLU A 1216 -15.41 47.90 -15.58
C GLU A 1216 -16.87 47.59 -15.15
N ALA A 1217 -17.05 47.47 -13.83
CA ALA A 1217 -18.28 47.70 -13.04
C ALA A 1217 -19.29 46.55 -12.85
N ALA A 1218 -19.05 45.72 -11.81
CA ALA A 1218 -20.10 45.20 -10.90
C ALA A 1218 -19.56 44.57 -9.60
N PHE A 1219 -18.50 45.11 -8.98
CA PHE A 1219 -18.09 44.74 -7.61
C PHE A 1219 -18.15 45.97 -6.71
N GLY A 1220 -18.75 45.83 -5.52
CA GLY A 1220 -18.95 46.96 -4.60
C GLY A 1220 -19.07 46.53 -3.13
N HIS A 1221 -17.98 46.74 -2.39
CA HIS A 1221 -17.84 46.72 -0.92
C HIS A 1221 -18.09 45.38 -0.18
N GLY A 1222 -17.33 45.15 0.90
CA GLY A 1222 -17.60 44.06 1.85
C GLY A 1222 -16.36 43.51 2.59
N LEU A 1223 -15.64 44.35 3.34
CA LEU A 1223 -14.52 43.95 4.21
C LEU A 1223 -14.90 42.84 5.22
N GLY A 1224 -13.99 41.90 5.47
CA GLY A 1224 -14.07 40.97 6.60
C GLY A 1224 -12.97 39.91 6.53
N ALA A 1225 -12.19 39.74 7.61
CA ALA A 1225 -11.19 38.68 7.76
C ALA A 1225 -11.69 37.61 8.75
N GLU A 1226 -11.17 36.38 8.66
CA GLU A 1226 -10.41 35.72 9.74
C GLU A 1226 -10.00 34.28 9.34
N ASP A 1227 -8.86 33.84 9.90
CA ASP A 1227 -8.35 32.47 10.07
C ASP A 1227 -8.44 31.42 8.93
N GLU A 1228 -7.43 31.44 8.03
CA GLU A 1228 -6.83 30.21 7.49
C GLU A 1228 -5.34 30.15 7.90
N ASN A 1229 -5.04 29.57 9.06
CA ASN A 1229 -3.66 29.46 9.56
C ASN A 1229 -3.44 28.20 10.42
N ASP A 1230 -3.62 27.02 9.81
CA ASP A 1230 -3.51 25.73 10.50
C ASP A 1230 -2.90 24.63 9.59
N ASP A 1231 -1.58 24.67 9.36
CA ASP A 1231 -0.83 23.49 8.87
C ASP A 1231 -0.24 22.70 10.05
N PRO A 1232 -0.88 21.60 10.49
CA PRO A 1232 -0.41 20.79 11.60
C PRO A 1232 0.88 20.01 11.31
N ALA A 1233 1.44 20.06 10.09
CA ALA A 1233 2.71 19.39 9.77
C ALA A 1233 3.90 19.99 10.54
N LEU A 1234 3.93 21.32 10.75
CA LEU A 1234 5.10 22.04 11.26
C LEU A 1234 5.17 22.11 12.79
N ALA A 1235 4.04 22.10 13.49
CA ALA A 1235 4.00 22.01 14.96
C ALA A 1235 4.54 20.67 15.49
N TRP A 1236 4.43 19.61 14.69
CA TRP A 1236 4.78 18.25 15.11
C TRP A 1236 6.29 17.97 15.12
N VAL A 1237 7.09 18.68 14.31
CA VAL A 1237 8.56 18.50 14.17
C VAL A 1237 9.33 18.67 15.49
N MET A 1238 8.77 19.38 16.48
CA MET A 1238 9.36 19.55 17.82
C MET A 1238 8.41 19.21 19.00
N GLY A 1239 7.34 18.44 18.75
CA GLY A 1239 6.61 17.73 19.82
C GLY A 1239 5.93 18.59 20.90
N LEU A 1240 5.41 19.77 20.57
CA LEU A 1240 4.70 20.61 21.54
C LEU A 1240 3.29 20.06 21.88
N PRO A 1241 2.86 20.04 23.16
CA PRO A 1241 1.52 19.66 23.54
C PRO A 1241 0.52 20.80 23.34
N ALA A 1242 -0.62 20.52 22.71
CA ALA A 1242 -1.75 21.44 22.66
C ALA A 1242 -2.43 21.53 24.04
N HIS A 1243 -2.73 22.75 24.50
CA HIS A 1243 -3.35 22.98 25.81
C HIS A 1243 -4.89 23.01 25.68
N PRO A 1244 -5.65 22.23 26.46
CA PRO A 1244 -7.11 22.24 26.38
C PRO A 1244 -7.70 23.39 27.20
N PHE A 1245 -8.50 24.26 26.57
CA PHE A 1245 -9.38 25.19 27.29
C PHE A 1245 -10.77 25.34 26.63
N SER A 1246 -11.74 24.67 27.25
CA SER A 1246 -13.19 24.88 27.19
C SER A 1246 -13.70 26.18 26.57
N LEU A 1247 -14.35 26.09 25.40
CA LEU A 1247 -15.39 27.05 25.01
C LEU A 1247 -16.67 26.80 25.83
N ARG A 1248 -16.78 27.53 26.94
CA ARG A 1248 -18.05 27.87 27.59
C ARG A 1248 -18.05 29.39 27.80
N ASN A 1249 -19.21 30.00 27.55
CA ASN A 1249 -19.48 31.45 27.49
C ASN A 1249 -19.33 32.06 26.08
N LEU A 1250 -20.42 32.00 25.30
CA LEU A 1250 -20.86 33.03 24.36
C LEU A 1250 -22.30 32.71 23.89
N GLU A 1251 -23.21 32.63 24.87
CA GLU A 1251 -24.61 33.02 24.62
C GLU A 1251 -24.72 34.55 24.81
N GLU A 1252 -25.77 35.16 24.25
CA GLU A 1252 -26.01 36.63 24.18
C GLU A 1252 -25.02 37.41 23.28
N GLY A 1253 -25.41 37.71 22.03
CA GLY A 1253 -24.50 38.41 21.10
C GLY A 1253 -25.03 38.76 19.71
N MET A 1254 -26.12 39.53 19.63
CA MET A 1254 -26.59 40.29 18.44
C MET A 1254 -27.21 39.54 17.24
N ASN A 1255 -28.44 39.95 16.90
CA ASN A 1255 -29.00 39.86 15.55
C ASN A 1255 -28.41 40.99 14.68
N GLY A 1256 -28.22 40.79 13.37
CA GLY A 1256 -28.09 41.92 12.44
C GLY A 1256 -27.38 41.64 11.12
N HIS A 1257 -28.18 41.37 10.08
CA HIS A 1257 -27.83 41.27 8.64
C HIS A 1257 -27.11 40.00 8.18
#